data_AF-A0A8C6GUC2-F1
#
_entry.id   AF-A0A8C6GUC2-F1
#
_cell.length_a   1.000
_cell.length_b   1.000
_cell.length_c   1.000
_cell.angle_alpha   90.00
_cell.angle_beta   90.00
_cell.angle_gamma   90.00
#
_symmetry.space_group_name_H-M   'P 1'
#
loop_
_entity.id
_entity.type
_entity.pdbx_description
1 polymer ?
#
loop_
_entity_poly.entity_id
_entity_poly.type
_entity_poly.pdbx_seq_one_letter_code
_entity_poly.pdbx_strand_id
1 'polypeptide(L)'
;MPNSRPRPRRGAGGGAGAAGRDRLVARSLQSAEHCLGDQDFGTAYAHYLLVLSLAPELKDDVKETFQYTLFKWAEELHALSRIQDLLGCYEQALELFPDDEVICNSMGEHLFRMGFRDEAAGYFHKAVKLNPDFSDAKENFYRVANWLVERWHFIMLNDTRRNTVYNAAIQKAVCLGSRTVLDIGTGTGILSMFAKKAGAQSVYACELSKTMYELACDAVAANKMENGIKLLHMKSLDIEIPKHIPERLSLVVTETVDAGVFGEGIVESLIHAWEHLLLRPKTKEENGNCGKYGKVIPAGAVIFGMAVECAEIRRHHRVGAKDIAGIHLPTNVKFQSPAYTSVDTEETVEPYTTEKMSGIPGGYLPLTECFQIMKVDFNNLQELKSLATKKPHSLNVPAIKEGVLDAIMVWFVLQLDDEYSLSTSPSEETCWEQAVYPVQALEDYCIQPGDRVTMEASCHDCYLRIQGISILHLEHEMEVMKGFTKSKDLLSLGNEAELCSALANLQTSRPEALEQTCMLEPTEIALLNNVPYHEGFKTAMRKVLSSLAPELLWQPMDTHCQYMEMNSGSGQSNATPSTADPFYVLDVSEGFSLLPILAGTLGHVKPYSSVEKDQHCIALDLIAEANHFPKDTLEFWLRHIEDEAAVLQRPKSDKLWSIIILDVIEPSGLIQQELMEKAAISRCLLQSGGKIFPQYVLMFGMLVESQTLVEESAVQGTEHTLGLNIAPFINQFQVPIRVCLDLSSLPCVPLSQPVELLRLDLMTPYLNTSNKEVKVRVCRSGRVTAVPFWFHLCLDDEVRLDTSGEASHWKQAAVVLDDPIQVQEGEELVLSIEHHKSNVSIAVKQ
;
A
#
# COMPACT_ATOMS: atom_id res chain seq x y z
N MET A 1 -27.85 62.26 -68.35
CA MET A 1 -28.10 63.58 -67.71
C MET A 1 -29.17 63.40 -66.64
N PRO A 2 -29.18 64.15 -65.52
CA PRO A 2 -28.27 65.23 -65.12
C PRO A 2 -27.56 65.06 -63.74
N ASN A 3 -26.54 65.91 -63.58
CA ASN A 3 -25.77 66.40 -62.42
C ASN A 3 -26.27 66.18 -60.98
N SER A 4 -25.35 65.85 -60.06
CA SER A 4 -24.78 66.82 -59.08
C SER A 4 -23.74 66.20 -58.11
N ARG A 5 -22.66 66.95 -57.84
CA ARG A 5 -21.66 66.82 -56.75
C ARG A 5 -21.67 68.17 -55.99
N PRO A 6 -21.10 68.32 -54.78
CA PRO A 6 -21.20 67.47 -53.57
C PRO A 6 -21.39 68.31 -52.27
N ARG A 7 -21.70 67.68 -51.12
CA ARG A 7 -21.24 68.14 -49.78
C ARG A 7 -21.31 66.99 -48.74
N PRO A 8 -20.41 66.96 -47.74
CA PRO A 8 -20.14 65.80 -46.91
C PRO A 8 -21.03 65.76 -45.67
N ARG A 9 -21.40 64.56 -45.20
CA ARG A 9 -21.81 64.34 -43.82
C ARG A 9 -20.82 63.39 -43.14
N ARG A 10 -20.04 63.98 -42.24
CA ARG A 10 -19.19 63.31 -41.26
C ARG A 10 -19.99 62.29 -40.47
N GLY A 11 -19.38 61.14 -40.24
CA GLY A 11 -19.90 60.09 -39.39
C GLY A 11 -19.81 60.42 -37.89
N ALA A 12 -20.49 59.59 -37.12
CA ALA A 12 -20.19 59.31 -35.72
C ALA A 12 -20.96 58.04 -35.34
N GLY A 13 -20.27 57.06 -34.72
CA GLY A 13 -20.94 55.87 -34.19
C GLY A 13 -20.08 54.70 -33.72
N GLY A 14 -18.75 54.66 -33.97
CA GLY A 14 -17.94 53.47 -33.65
C GLY A 14 -16.68 53.64 -32.78
N GLY A 15 -16.26 54.87 -32.44
CA GLY A 15 -14.90 55.11 -31.92
C GLY A 15 -14.71 55.28 -30.40
N ALA A 16 -15.76 55.60 -29.64
CA ALA A 16 -15.60 55.97 -28.22
C ALA A 16 -15.57 54.77 -27.24
N GLY A 17 -16.23 53.66 -27.58
CA GLY A 17 -16.26 52.46 -26.74
C GLY A 17 -14.96 51.65 -26.76
N ALA A 18 -14.32 51.54 -27.93
CA ALA A 18 -13.07 50.80 -28.09
C ALA A 18 -11.91 51.46 -27.32
N ALA A 19 -11.72 52.79 -27.46
CA ALA A 19 -10.67 53.50 -26.75
C ALA A 19 -10.84 53.50 -25.21
N GLY A 20 -12.09 53.39 -24.72
CA GLY A 20 -12.38 53.25 -23.29
C GLY A 20 -12.04 51.85 -22.76
N ARG A 21 -12.37 50.81 -23.54
CA ARG A 21 -12.01 49.41 -23.26
C ARG A 21 -10.50 49.23 -23.23
N ASP A 22 -9.78 49.70 -24.25
CA ASP A 22 -8.32 49.55 -24.34
C ASP A 22 -7.60 50.24 -23.17
N ARG A 23 -8.09 51.41 -22.75
CA ARG A 23 -7.55 52.14 -21.58
C ARG A 23 -7.83 51.41 -20.27
N LEU A 24 -8.98 50.74 -20.14
CA LEU A 24 -9.32 49.95 -18.97
C LEU A 24 -8.44 48.69 -18.89
N VAL A 25 -8.30 47.97 -20.00
CA VAL A 25 -7.42 46.79 -20.11
C VAL A 25 -5.99 47.14 -19.72
N ALA A 26 -5.41 48.20 -20.30
CA ALA A 26 -4.04 48.61 -19.98
C ALA A 26 -3.85 49.00 -18.51
N ARG A 27 -4.84 49.66 -17.90
CA ARG A 27 -4.80 50.00 -16.46
C ARG A 27 -4.94 48.78 -15.57
N SER A 28 -5.87 47.88 -15.90
CA SER A 28 -6.08 46.65 -15.12
C SER A 28 -4.88 45.72 -15.21
N LEU A 29 -4.21 45.64 -16.36
CA LEU A 29 -2.96 44.88 -16.50
C LEU A 29 -1.85 45.47 -15.64
N GLN A 30 -1.66 46.80 -15.68
CA GLN A 30 -0.69 47.48 -14.82
C GLN A 30 -1.00 47.28 -13.32
N SER A 31 -2.27 47.31 -12.94
CA SER A 31 -2.69 47.02 -11.56
C SER A 31 -2.44 45.57 -11.18
N ALA A 32 -2.68 44.60 -12.07
CA ALA A 32 -2.39 43.20 -11.84
C ALA A 32 -0.89 42.98 -11.56
N GLU A 33 -0.02 43.54 -12.40
CA GLU A 33 1.44 43.47 -12.25
C GLU A 33 1.94 44.13 -10.96
N HIS A 34 1.36 45.28 -10.59
CA HIS A 34 1.70 45.96 -9.34
C HIS A 34 1.30 45.14 -8.10
N CYS A 35 0.06 44.63 -8.06
CA CYS A 35 -0.41 43.80 -6.96
C CYS A 35 0.42 42.51 -6.85
N LEU A 36 0.81 41.92 -7.99
CA LEU A 36 1.68 40.74 -8.01
C LEU A 36 3.06 41.03 -7.39
N GLY A 37 3.65 42.19 -7.69
CA GLY A 37 4.91 42.62 -7.08
C GLY A 37 4.82 42.84 -5.57
N ASP A 38 3.66 43.29 -5.09
CA ASP A 38 3.36 43.48 -3.65
C ASP A 38 2.94 42.18 -2.94
N GLN A 39 2.88 41.04 -3.66
CA GLN A 39 2.37 39.75 -3.17
C GLN A 39 0.89 39.78 -2.75
N ASP A 40 0.09 40.71 -3.28
CA ASP A 40 -1.37 40.68 -3.15
C ASP A 40 -1.98 39.86 -4.30
N PHE A 41 -1.88 38.53 -4.17
CA PHE A 41 -2.26 37.61 -5.24
C PHE A 41 -3.76 37.60 -5.51
N GLY A 42 -4.61 37.79 -4.50
CA GLY A 42 -6.07 37.83 -4.67
C GLY A 42 -6.53 39.02 -5.51
N THR A 43 -6.00 40.22 -5.25
CA THR A 43 -6.32 41.40 -6.07
C THR A 43 -5.70 41.31 -7.46
N ALA A 44 -4.47 40.79 -7.57
CA ALA A 44 -3.83 40.55 -8.85
C ALA A 44 -4.65 39.59 -9.73
N TYR A 45 -5.12 38.48 -9.16
CA TYR A 45 -5.96 37.49 -9.83
C TYR A 45 -7.25 38.12 -10.37
N ALA A 46 -7.96 38.90 -9.56
CA ALA A 46 -9.18 39.60 -9.98
C ALA A 46 -8.93 40.58 -11.15
N HIS A 47 -7.80 41.29 -11.13
CA HIS A 47 -7.41 42.17 -12.24
C HIS A 47 -7.07 41.40 -13.52
N TYR A 48 -6.37 40.26 -13.42
CA TYR A 48 -6.12 39.40 -14.57
C TYR A 48 -7.41 38.82 -15.16
N LEU A 49 -8.36 38.35 -14.33
CA LEU A 49 -9.67 37.89 -14.82
C LEU A 49 -10.41 38.98 -15.60
N LEU A 50 -10.36 40.22 -15.11
CA LEU A 50 -10.95 41.36 -15.80
C LEU A 50 -10.25 41.63 -17.15
N VAL A 51 -8.91 41.58 -17.18
CA VAL A 51 -8.13 41.74 -18.42
C VAL A 51 -8.50 40.66 -19.43
N LEU A 52 -8.51 39.39 -19.02
CA LEU A 52 -8.74 38.25 -19.90
C LEU A 52 -10.19 38.15 -20.40
N SER A 53 -11.17 38.61 -19.60
CA SER A 53 -12.56 38.73 -20.04
C SER A 53 -12.77 39.90 -21.00
N LEU A 54 -12.05 41.01 -20.80
CA LEU A 54 -12.16 42.21 -21.65
C LEU A 54 -11.25 42.17 -22.87
N ALA A 55 -10.18 41.39 -22.91
CA ALA A 55 -9.25 41.31 -24.04
C ALA A 55 -8.71 39.87 -24.19
N PRO A 56 -9.54 38.93 -24.69
CA PRO A 56 -9.14 37.53 -24.88
C PRO A 56 -7.91 37.34 -25.78
N GLU A 57 -7.61 38.31 -26.64
CA GLU A 57 -6.41 38.33 -27.48
C GLU A 57 -5.09 38.39 -26.69
N LEU A 58 -5.11 38.82 -25.42
CA LEU A 58 -3.94 38.87 -24.54
C LEU A 58 -3.68 37.55 -23.79
N LYS A 59 -4.51 36.52 -24.02
CA LYS A 59 -4.43 35.24 -23.28
C LYS A 59 -3.04 34.64 -23.29
N ASP A 60 -2.40 34.58 -24.46
CA ASP A 60 -1.07 33.98 -24.61
C ASP A 60 0.02 34.85 -23.94
N ASP A 61 -0.13 36.18 -23.99
CA ASP A 61 0.85 37.13 -23.44
C ASP A 61 0.92 37.08 -21.91
N VAL A 62 -0.21 36.83 -21.24
CA VAL A 62 -0.30 36.86 -19.76
C VAL A 62 -0.48 35.47 -19.14
N LYS A 63 -0.46 34.40 -19.95
CA LYS A 63 -0.76 33.02 -19.51
C LYS A 63 0.09 32.60 -18.31
N GLU A 64 1.41 32.69 -18.44
CA GLU A 64 2.35 32.25 -17.38
C GLU A 64 2.18 33.06 -16.09
N THR A 65 2.04 34.38 -16.21
CA THR A 65 1.82 35.27 -15.06
C THR A 65 0.47 35.05 -14.39
N PHE A 66 -0.57 34.74 -15.18
CA PHE A 66 -1.89 34.40 -14.65
C PHE A 66 -1.86 33.07 -13.90
N GLN A 67 -1.24 32.03 -14.47
CA GLN A 67 -1.06 30.73 -13.83
C GLN A 67 -0.31 30.89 -12.49
N TYR A 68 0.83 31.58 -12.49
CA TYR A 68 1.59 31.84 -11.27
C TYR A 68 0.74 32.55 -10.19
N THR A 69 -0.01 33.59 -10.60
CA THR A 69 -0.89 34.34 -9.69
C THR A 69 -2.00 33.45 -9.12
N LEU A 70 -2.63 32.64 -9.97
CA LEU A 70 -3.65 31.67 -9.56
C LEU A 70 -3.10 30.67 -8.54
N PHE A 71 -1.92 30.09 -8.78
CA PHE A 71 -1.34 29.09 -7.89
C PHE A 71 -0.96 29.69 -6.53
N LYS A 72 -0.35 30.89 -6.50
CA LYS A 72 -0.07 31.58 -5.25
C LYS A 72 -1.32 31.97 -4.48
N TRP A 73 -2.35 32.44 -5.18
CA TRP A 73 -3.63 32.72 -4.54
C TRP A 73 -4.30 31.45 -4.01
N ALA A 74 -4.22 30.33 -4.74
CA ALA A 74 -4.73 29.04 -4.29
C ALA A 74 -4.00 28.51 -3.05
N GLU A 75 -2.67 28.65 -2.98
CA GLU A 75 -1.88 28.31 -1.78
C GLU A 75 -2.36 29.11 -0.55
N GLU A 76 -2.60 30.42 -0.69
CA GLU A 76 -3.12 31.26 0.40
C GLU A 76 -4.54 30.87 0.81
N LEU A 77 -5.43 30.63 -0.15
CA LEU A 77 -6.80 30.19 0.13
C LEU A 77 -6.81 28.82 0.84
N HIS A 78 -5.92 27.91 0.45
CA HIS A 78 -5.75 26.62 1.10
C HIS A 78 -5.28 26.78 2.55
N ALA A 79 -4.26 27.62 2.80
CA ALA A 79 -3.76 27.89 4.16
C ALA A 79 -4.84 28.54 5.06
N LEU A 80 -5.78 29.29 4.47
CA LEU A 80 -6.92 29.87 5.17
C LEU A 80 -8.14 28.94 5.24
N SER A 81 -8.04 27.70 4.76
CA SER A 81 -9.13 26.72 4.68
C SER A 81 -10.36 27.23 3.88
N ARG A 82 -10.16 28.15 2.93
CA ARG A 82 -11.22 28.73 2.06
C ARG A 82 -11.40 27.90 0.79
N ILE A 83 -11.78 26.64 0.97
CA ILE A 83 -11.80 25.62 -0.09
C ILE A 83 -12.77 25.95 -1.24
N GLN A 84 -13.97 26.47 -0.94
CA GLN A 84 -14.94 26.82 -1.98
C GLN A 84 -14.46 27.93 -2.91
N ASP A 85 -13.80 28.95 -2.35
CA ASP A 85 -13.24 30.05 -3.12
C ASP A 85 -12.08 29.58 -4.01
N LEU A 86 -11.27 28.63 -3.50
CA LEU A 86 -10.18 28.00 -4.25
C LEU A 86 -10.71 27.28 -5.49
N LEU A 87 -11.70 26.39 -5.32
CA LEU A 87 -12.29 25.66 -6.44
C LEU A 87 -12.96 26.62 -7.44
N GLY A 88 -13.66 27.66 -6.94
CA GLY A 88 -14.24 28.69 -7.80
C GLY A 88 -13.20 29.47 -8.62
N CYS A 89 -12.00 29.70 -8.09
CA CYS A 89 -10.91 30.29 -8.85
C CYS A 89 -10.45 29.37 -9.99
N TYR A 90 -10.25 28.08 -9.73
CA TYR A 90 -9.88 27.13 -10.79
C TYR A 90 -10.98 26.95 -11.84
N GLU A 91 -12.26 26.93 -11.45
CA GLU A 91 -13.38 26.89 -12.40
C GLU A 91 -13.36 28.11 -13.34
N GLN A 92 -13.22 29.32 -12.80
CA GLN A 92 -13.10 30.55 -13.60
C GLN A 92 -11.87 30.54 -14.51
N ALA A 93 -10.75 30.02 -14.01
CA ALA A 93 -9.54 29.88 -14.79
C ALA A 93 -9.73 28.91 -15.96
N LEU A 94 -10.40 27.78 -15.76
CA LEU A 94 -10.71 26.79 -16.79
C LEU A 94 -11.80 27.25 -17.77
N GLU A 95 -12.69 28.17 -17.39
CA GLU A 95 -13.58 28.84 -18.36
C GLU A 95 -12.79 29.71 -19.35
N LEU A 96 -11.72 30.37 -18.88
CA LEU A 96 -10.84 31.18 -19.71
C LEU A 96 -9.82 30.33 -20.49
N PHE A 97 -9.31 29.26 -19.88
CA PHE A 97 -8.28 28.38 -20.42
C PHE A 97 -8.73 26.91 -20.33
N PRO A 98 -9.71 26.47 -21.15
CA PRO A 98 -10.29 25.13 -21.03
C PRO A 98 -9.33 24.01 -21.38
N ASP A 99 -8.32 24.29 -22.20
CA ASP A 99 -7.34 23.32 -22.71
C ASP A 99 -5.94 23.55 -22.12
N ASP A 100 -5.88 24.14 -20.92
CA ASP A 100 -4.62 24.32 -20.19
C ASP A 100 -4.35 23.13 -19.27
N GLU A 101 -3.32 22.39 -19.64
CA GLU A 101 -2.87 21.18 -18.97
C GLU A 101 -2.37 21.45 -17.54
N VAL A 102 -1.73 22.59 -17.31
CA VAL A 102 -1.15 22.96 -16.01
C VAL A 102 -2.26 23.29 -15.03
N ILE A 103 -3.24 24.10 -15.44
CA ILE A 103 -4.41 24.44 -14.61
C ILE A 103 -5.25 23.19 -14.32
N CYS A 104 -5.42 22.31 -15.32
CA CYS A 104 -6.10 21.02 -15.13
C CYS A 104 -5.36 20.15 -14.10
N ASN A 105 -4.04 19.98 -14.22
CA ASN A 105 -3.26 19.22 -13.25
C ASN A 105 -3.36 19.82 -11.83
N SER A 106 -3.22 21.13 -11.67
CA SER A 106 -3.30 21.78 -10.37
C SER A 106 -4.69 21.68 -9.73
N MET A 107 -5.77 21.80 -10.51
CA MET A 107 -7.14 21.54 -10.03
C MET A 107 -7.28 20.10 -9.53
N GLY A 108 -6.78 19.13 -10.31
CA GLY A 108 -6.76 17.72 -9.92
C GLY A 108 -6.01 17.48 -8.61
N GLU A 109 -4.86 18.14 -8.41
CA GLU A 109 -4.04 18.00 -7.20
C GLU A 109 -4.79 18.49 -5.96
N HIS A 110 -5.47 19.64 -6.04
CA HIS A 110 -6.29 20.13 -4.94
C HIS A 110 -7.49 19.21 -4.63
N LEU A 111 -8.17 18.70 -5.66
CA LEU A 111 -9.26 17.73 -5.48
C LEU A 111 -8.76 16.44 -4.82
N PHE A 112 -7.61 15.93 -5.26
CA PHE A 112 -6.99 14.74 -4.70
C PHE A 112 -6.66 14.92 -3.21
N ARG A 113 -6.06 16.05 -2.82
CA ARG A 113 -5.77 16.38 -1.41
C ARG A 113 -7.03 16.47 -0.55
N MET A 114 -8.16 16.86 -1.13
CA MET A 114 -9.46 16.91 -0.44
C MET A 114 -10.19 15.56 -0.38
N GLY A 115 -9.65 14.52 -1.02
CA GLY A 115 -10.25 13.19 -1.09
C GLY A 115 -11.24 12.98 -2.24
N PHE A 116 -11.43 13.97 -3.14
CA PHE A 116 -12.27 13.85 -4.33
C PHE A 116 -11.50 13.15 -5.48
N ARG A 117 -11.23 11.86 -5.29
CA ARG A 117 -10.36 11.05 -6.15
C ARG A 117 -10.92 10.87 -7.57
N ASP A 118 -12.23 10.60 -7.71
CA ASP A 118 -12.85 10.40 -9.02
C ASP A 118 -12.76 11.68 -9.88
N GLU A 119 -13.10 12.84 -9.30
CA GLU A 119 -13.01 14.13 -9.99
C GLU A 119 -11.57 14.50 -10.32
N ALA A 120 -10.62 14.25 -9.40
CA ALA A 120 -9.20 14.48 -9.62
C ALA A 120 -8.67 13.68 -10.82
N ALA A 121 -9.05 12.40 -10.93
CA ALA A 121 -8.65 11.55 -12.06
C ALA A 121 -9.13 12.10 -13.40
N GLY A 122 -10.35 12.65 -13.46
CA GLY A 122 -10.86 13.31 -14.66
C GLY A 122 -9.98 14.47 -15.13
N TYR A 123 -9.53 15.32 -14.20
CA TYR A 123 -8.65 16.45 -14.49
C TYR A 123 -7.22 16.04 -14.86
N PHE A 124 -6.62 15.08 -14.13
CA PHE A 124 -5.30 14.56 -14.48
C PHE A 124 -5.32 13.88 -15.85
N HIS A 125 -6.34 13.06 -16.12
CA HIS A 125 -6.49 12.40 -17.41
C HIS A 125 -6.68 13.41 -18.56
N LYS A 126 -7.42 14.50 -18.31
CA LYS A 126 -7.53 15.60 -19.27
C LYS A 126 -6.18 16.28 -19.51
N ALA A 127 -5.40 16.57 -18.47
CA ALA A 127 -4.06 17.14 -18.60
C ALA A 127 -3.11 16.22 -19.40
N VAL A 128 -3.14 14.90 -19.15
CA VAL A 128 -2.37 13.90 -19.91
C VAL A 128 -2.81 13.83 -21.38
N LYS A 129 -4.12 13.96 -21.66
CA LYS A 129 -4.62 14.02 -23.05
C LYS A 129 -4.18 15.28 -23.78
N LEU A 130 -4.14 16.42 -23.09
CA LEU A 130 -3.72 17.71 -23.66
C LEU A 130 -2.23 17.73 -23.95
N ASN A 131 -1.42 17.24 -23.00
CA ASN A 131 0.02 17.12 -23.14
C ASN A 131 0.48 15.72 -22.65
N PRO A 132 0.65 14.75 -23.56
CA PRO A 132 1.14 13.43 -23.21
C PRO A 132 2.54 13.45 -22.61
N ASP A 133 3.36 14.47 -22.82
CA ASP A 133 4.71 14.56 -22.26
C ASP A 133 4.74 15.27 -20.90
N PHE A 134 3.57 15.62 -20.33
CA PHE A 134 3.49 16.26 -19.02
C PHE A 134 3.66 15.25 -17.88
N SER A 135 4.90 15.09 -17.41
CA SER A 135 5.28 14.11 -16.38
C SER A 135 4.47 14.23 -15.09
N ASP A 136 4.28 15.44 -14.56
CA ASP A 136 3.54 15.64 -13.30
C ASP A 136 2.07 15.20 -13.42
N ALA A 137 1.41 15.45 -14.55
CA ALA A 137 0.04 15.02 -14.79
C ALA A 137 -0.08 13.50 -14.95
N LYS A 138 0.88 12.86 -15.64
CA LYS A 138 0.95 11.40 -15.76
C LYS A 138 1.10 10.74 -14.40
N GLU A 139 2.02 11.24 -13.59
CA GLU A 139 2.28 10.75 -12.24
C GLU A 139 1.03 10.86 -11.36
N ASN A 140 0.44 12.05 -11.30
CA ASN A 140 -0.76 12.28 -10.52
C ASN A 140 -1.93 11.39 -10.99
N PHE A 141 -2.06 11.17 -12.31
CA PHE A 141 -3.01 10.23 -12.86
C PHE A 141 -2.73 8.79 -12.41
N TYR A 142 -1.48 8.32 -12.47
CA TYR A 142 -1.13 6.96 -12.04
C TYR A 142 -1.36 6.74 -10.55
N ARG A 143 -1.02 7.74 -9.73
CA ARG A 143 -1.30 7.72 -8.28
C ARG A 143 -2.78 7.51 -8.05
N VAL A 144 -3.64 8.34 -8.63
CA VAL A 144 -5.10 8.21 -8.43
C VAL A 144 -5.66 6.95 -9.10
N ALA A 145 -5.11 6.50 -10.23
CA ALA A 145 -5.55 5.28 -10.90
C ALA A 145 -5.35 4.05 -10.02
N ASN A 146 -4.24 3.96 -9.28
CA ASN A 146 -4.00 2.89 -8.30
C ASN A 146 -5.05 2.88 -7.18
N TRP A 147 -5.62 4.04 -6.81
CA TRP A 147 -6.71 4.12 -5.82
C TRP A 147 -8.09 3.80 -6.39
N LEU A 148 -8.32 4.08 -7.68
CA LEU A 148 -9.65 3.99 -8.29
C LEU A 148 -9.96 2.61 -8.87
N VAL A 149 -8.94 1.92 -9.37
CA VAL A 149 -9.07 0.58 -9.96
C VAL A 149 -8.09 -0.34 -9.30
N GLU A 150 -8.59 -1.37 -8.63
CA GLU A 150 -7.72 -2.34 -8.02
C GLU A 150 -6.96 -3.17 -9.06
N ARG A 151 -5.68 -3.45 -8.76
CA ARG A 151 -4.77 -4.06 -9.75
C ARG A 151 -5.12 -5.51 -10.07
N TRP A 152 -5.80 -6.22 -9.18
CA TRP A 152 -6.22 -7.60 -9.41
C TRP A 152 -7.28 -7.73 -10.52
N HIS A 153 -8.02 -6.66 -10.87
CA HIS A 153 -8.95 -6.69 -12.00
C HIS A 153 -8.26 -7.07 -13.33
N PHE A 154 -7.02 -6.61 -13.56
CA PHE A 154 -6.27 -6.93 -14.78
C PHE A 154 -5.94 -8.43 -14.84
N ILE A 155 -5.47 -8.98 -13.71
CA ILE A 155 -5.12 -10.39 -13.57
C ILE A 155 -6.35 -11.28 -13.77
N MET A 156 -7.45 -10.96 -13.11
CA MET A 156 -8.70 -11.72 -13.23
C MET A 156 -9.32 -11.67 -14.62
N LEU A 157 -9.21 -10.55 -15.34
CA LEU A 157 -9.71 -10.43 -16.71
C LEU A 157 -8.84 -11.21 -17.70
N ASN A 158 -7.55 -11.35 -17.42
CA ASN A 158 -6.64 -12.21 -18.17
C ASN A 158 -6.78 -13.70 -17.80
N ASP A 159 -7.34 -14.03 -16.63
CA ASP A 159 -7.64 -15.42 -16.24
C ASP A 159 -8.77 -16.03 -17.10
N THR A 160 -8.34 -16.65 -18.19
CA THR A 160 -9.24 -17.27 -19.17
C THR A 160 -9.94 -18.50 -18.60
N ARG A 161 -9.30 -19.21 -17.66
CA ARG A 161 -9.89 -20.39 -17.02
C ARG A 161 -11.05 -19.96 -16.13
N ARG A 162 -10.85 -18.98 -15.25
CA ARG A 162 -11.91 -18.36 -14.43
C ARG A 162 -13.07 -17.91 -15.32
N ASN A 163 -12.78 -17.12 -16.34
CA ASN A 163 -13.79 -16.56 -17.24
C ASN A 163 -14.59 -17.65 -17.97
N THR A 164 -13.91 -18.71 -18.44
CA THR A 164 -14.56 -19.84 -19.14
C THR A 164 -15.49 -20.61 -18.21
N VAL A 165 -15.06 -20.90 -16.99
CA VAL A 165 -15.83 -21.69 -16.02
C VAL A 165 -17.06 -20.91 -15.52
N TYR A 166 -16.91 -19.61 -15.23
CA TYR A 166 -18.05 -18.74 -14.92
C TYR A 166 -19.06 -18.66 -16.07
N ASN A 167 -18.57 -18.42 -17.29
CA ASN A 167 -19.43 -18.36 -18.48
C ASN A 167 -20.21 -19.67 -18.68
N ALA A 168 -19.56 -20.84 -18.52
CA ALA A 168 -20.22 -22.14 -18.64
C ALA A 168 -21.31 -22.37 -17.57
N ALA A 169 -21.01 -22.05 -16.30
CA ALA A 169 -21.98 -22.17 -15.20
C ALA A 169 -23.19 -21.24 -15.39
N ILE A 170 -22.95 -19.98 -15.78
CA ILE A 170 -24.00 -19.00 -16.08
C ILE A 170 -24.84 -19.46 -17.27
N GLN A 171 -24.21 -19.90 -18.37
CA GLN A 171 -24.90 -20.41 -19.54
C GLN A 171 -25.81 -21.57 -19.21
N LYS A 172 -25.33 -22.52 -18.41
CA LYS A 172 -26.13 -23.67 -17.97
C LYS A 172 -27.33 -23.23 -17.14
N ALA A 173 -27.15 -22.33 -16.17
CA ALA A 173 -28.26 -21.82 -15.36
C ALA A 173 -29.33 -21.09 -16.20
N VAL A 174 -28.90 -20.25 -17.14
CA VAL A 174 -29.81 -19.52 -18.06
C VAL A 174 -30.55 -20.49 -18.98
N CYS A 175 -29.85 -21.46 -19.58
CA CYS A 175 -30.46 -22.51 -20.41
C CYS A 175 -31.48 -23.36 -19.65
N LEU A 176 -31.26 -23.59 -18.34
CA LEU A 176 -32.17 -24.34 -17.47
C LEU A 176 -33.36 -23.52 -16.96
N GLY A 177 -33.48 -22.25 -17.36
CA GLY A 177 -34.67 -21.43 -17.16
C GLY A 177 -34.48 -20.19 -16.29
N SER A 178 -33.28 -19.91 -15.77
CA SER A 178 -33.00 -18.67 -15.03
C SER A 178 -32.93 -17.47 -16.00
N ARG A 179 -34.05 -16.76 -16.17
CA ARG A 179 -34.18 -15.68 -17.18
C ARG A 179 -33.93 -14.27 -16.63
N THR A 180 -34.02 -14.09 -15.32
CA THR A 180 -33.80 -12.80 -14.65
C THR A 180 -32.61 -12.94 -13.71
N VAL A 181 -31.59 -12.12 -13.93
CA VAL A 181 -30.26 -12.23 -13.31
C VAL A 181 -29.90 -10.94 -12.59
N LEU A 182 -29.34 -11.05 -11.38
CA LEU A 182 -28.61 -9.97 -10.70
C LEU A 182 -27.14 -10.35 -10.59
N ASP A 183 -26.26 -9.47 -11.04
CA ASP A 183 -24.81 -9.54 -10.89
C ASP A 183 -24.38 -8.57 -9.76
N ILE A 184 -23.90 -9.11 -8.64
CA ILE A 184 -23.48 -8.34 -7.47
C ILE A 184 -21.96 -8.14 -7.53
N GLY A 185 -21.51 -6.88 -7.45
CA GLY A 185 -20.09 -6.55 -7.61
C GLY A 185 -19.66 -6.76 -9.06
N THR A 186 -20.38 -6.13 -10.00
CA THR A 186 -20.25 -6.47 -11.42
C THR A 186 -18.88 -6.10 -12.01
N GLY A 187 -18.12 -5.21 -11.35
CA GLY A 187 -16.81 -4.75 -11.84
C GLY A 187 -16.94 -4.17 -13.25
N THR A 188 -16.38 -4.84 -14.25
CA THR A 188 -16.45 -4.41 -15.66
C THR A 188 -17.74 -4.82 -16.39
N GLY A 189 -18.65 -5.53 -15.75
CA GLY A 189 -19.85 -6.07 -16.39
C GLY A 189 -19.65 -7.42 -17.09
N ILE A 190 -18.49 -8.07 -16.95
CA ILE A 190 -18.16 -9.30 -17.68
C ILE A 190 -19.17 -10.44 -17.44
N LEU A 191 -19.57 -10.69 -16.19
CA LEU A 191 -20.50 -11.76 -15.84
C LEU A 191 -21.93 -11.43 -16.30
N SER A 192 -22.34 -10.17 -16.18
CA SER A 192 -23.58 -9.65 -16.76
C SER A 192 -23.66 -9.83 -18.28
N MET A 193 -22.56 -9.57 -19.00
CA MET A 193 -22.48 -9.79 -20.44
C MET A 193 -22.52 -11.28 -20.80
N PHE A 194 -21.91 -12.16 -19.99
CA PHE A 194 -22.07 -13.62 -20.16
C PHE A 194 -23.52 -14.05 -19.98
N ALA A 195 -24.20 -13.59 -18.93
CA ALA A 195 -25.62 -13.87 -18.72
C ALA A 195 -26.48 -13.36 -19.89
N LYS A 196 -26.21 -12.16 -20.40
CA LYS A 196 -26.95 -11.62 -21.54
C LYS A 196 -26.70 -12.39 -22.83
N LYS A 197 -25.44 -12.75 -23.13
CA LYS A 197 -25.08 -13.60 -24.29
C LYS A 197 -25.72 -15.00 -24.19
N ALA A 198 -25.84 -15.54 -22.98
CA ALA A 198 -26.48 -16.83 -22.72
C ALA A 198 -28.00 -16.84 -22.96
N GLY A 199 -28.63 -15.67 -23.13
CA GLY A 199 -30.06 -15.54 -23.40
C GLY A 199 -30.89 -15.10 -22.19
N ALA A 200 -30.29 -14.54 -21.14
CA ALA A 200 -31.05 -13.92 -20.06
C ALA A 200 -31.94 -12.78 -20.62
N GLN A 201 -33.19 -12.76 -20.17
CA GLN A 201 -34.19 -11.80 -20.62
C GLN A 201 -33.86 -10.42 -20.05
N SER A 202 -33.66 -10.34 -18.73
CA SER A 202 -33.32 -9.13 -18.00
C SER A 202 -32.12 -9.39 -17.10
N VAL A 203 -31.09 -8.55 -17.23
CA VAL A 203 -29.90 -8.58 -16.37
C VAL A 203 -29.84 -7.26 -15.62
N TYR A 204 -29.68 -7.34 -14.31
CA TYR A 204 -29.40 -6.22 -13.43
C TYR A 204 -27.99 -6.42 -12.87
N ALA A 205 -27.27 -5.34 -12.66
CA ALA A 205 -25.89 -5.39 -12.22
C ALA A 205 -25.64 -4.23 -11.27
N CYS A 206 -25.02 -4.47 -10.12
CA CYS A 206 -24.69 -3.40 -9.18
C CYS A 206 -23.18 -3.32 -8.94
N GLU A 207 -22.68 -2.09 -8.86
CA GLU A 207 -21.29 -1.76 -8.56
C GLU A 207 -21.28 -0.58 -7.59
N LEU A 208 -20.42 -0.65 -6.58
CA LEU A 208 -20.27 0.39 -5.57
C LEU A 208 -19.29 1.47 -6.03
N SER A 209 -18.18 1.08 -6.67
CA SER A 209 -17.19 2.03 -7.16
C SER A 209 -17.77 2.82 -8.33
N LYS A 210 -17.78 4.15 -8.22
CA LYS A 210 -18.23 5.04 -9.28
C LYS A 210 -17.41 4.83 -10.55
N THR A 211 -16.08 4.78 -10.42
CA THR A 211 -15.17 4.53 -11.53
C THR A 211 -15.46 3.19 -12.21
N MET A 212 -15.63 2.11 -11.46
CA MET A 212 -15.95 0.79 -12.05
C MET A 212 -17.35 0.74 -12.66
N TYR A 213 -18.33 1.42 -12.06
CA TYR A 213 -19.68 1.56 -12.62
C TYR A 213 -19.66 2.26 -13.99
N GLU A 214 -18.94 3.37 -14.11
CA GLU A 214 -18.82 4.13 -15.37
C GLU A 214 -18.10 3.28 -16.42
N LEU A 215 -17.02 2.60 -16.04
CA LEU A 215 -16.30 1.65 -16.90
C LEU A 215 -17.22 0.51 -17.38
N ALA A 216 -18.03 -0.07 -16.49
CA ALA A 216 -19.01 -1.09 -16.86
C ALA A 216 -20.04 -0.57 -17.86
N CYS A 217 -20.51 0.68 -17.69
CA CYS A 217 -21.42 1.31 -18.64
C CYS A 217 -20.81 1.38 -20.04
N ASP A 218 -19.56 1.85 -20.13
CA ASP A 218 -18.84 1.96 -21.39
C ASP A 218 -18.58 0.59 -22.03
N ALA A 219 -18.12 -0.38 -21.24
CA ALA A 219 -17.86 -1.74 -21.71
C ALA A 219 -19.15 -2.41 -22.21
N VAL A 220 -20.25 -2.32 -21.47
CA VAL A 220 -21.55 -2.90 -21.86
C VAL A 220 -22.09 -2.25 -23.15
N ALA A 221 -22.00 -0.92 -23.27
CA ALA A 221 -22.41 -0.19 -24.46
C ALA A 221 -21.53 -0.54 -25.69
N ALA A 222 -20.22 -0.64 -25.50
CA ALA A 222 -19.29 -1.03 -26.57
C ALA A 222 -19.54 -2.46 -27.09
N ASN A 223 -20.07 -3.33 -26.24
CA ASN A 223 -20.50 -4.68 -26.59
C ASN A 223 -21.97 -4.76 -27.06
N LYS A 224 -22.68 -3.62 -27.18
CA LYS A 224 -24.05 -3.49 -27.68
C LYS A 224 -25.09 -4.24 -26.83
N MET A 225 -24.93 -4.20 -25.52
CA MET A 225 -25.78 -4.91 -24.55
C MET A 225 -26.57 -4.00 -23.61
N GLU A 226 -26.52 -2.69 -23.80
CA GLU A 226 -27.14 -1.66 -22.95
C GLU A 226 -28.66 -1.79 -22.86
N ASN A 227 -29.33 -2.28 -23.92
CA ASN A 227 -30.78 -2.45 -23.93
C ASN A 227 -31.29 -3.66 -23.13
N GLY A 228 -30.40 -4.45 -22.51
CA GLY A 228 -30.79 -5.64 -21.74
C GLY A 228 -30.04 -5.85 -20.44
N ILE A 229 -29.11 -4.95 -20.11
CA ILE A 229 -28.36 -4.93 -18.85
C ILE A 229 -28.61 -3.57 -18.20
N LYS A 230 -29.21 -3.56 -17.00
CA LYS A 230 -29.40 -2.34 -16.20
C LYS A 230 -28.33 -2.29 -15.11
N LEU A 231 -27.38 -1.38 -15.27
CA LEU A 231 -26.34 -1.09 -14.28
C LEU A 231 -26.86 -0.13 -13.20
N LEU A 232 -26.53 -0.42 -11.94
CA LEU A 232 -26.93 0.33 -10.75
C LEU A 232 -25.69 0.72 -9.95
N HIS A 233 -25.44 2.02 -9.78
CA HIS A 233 -24.36 2.51 -8.91
C HIS A 233 -24.84 2.54 -7.45
N MET A 234 -24.69 1.42 -6.75
CA MET A 234 -25.09 1.24 -5.34
C MET A 234 -24.62 -0.12 -4.79
N LYS A 235 -24.61 -0.26 -3.46
CA LYS A 235 -24.44 -1.56 -2.81
C LYS A 235 -25.65 -2.46 -3.06
N SER A 236 -25.41 -3.77 -3.09
CA SER A 236 -26.48 -4.77 -3.18
C SER A 236 -27.50 -4.66 -2.05
N LEU A 237 -27.04 -4.27 -0.86
CA LEU A 237 -27.83 -4.08 0.36
C LEU A 237 -28.86 -2.94 0.25
N ASP A 238 -28.66 -1.99 -0.66
CA ASP A 238 -29.55 -0.83 -0.85
C ASP A 238 -30.55 -1.02 -2.00
N ILE A 239 -30.55 -2.21 -2.64
CA ILE A 239 -31.45 -2.53 -3.74
C ILE A 239 -32.84 -2.82 -3.19
N GLU A 240 -33.85 -2.10 -3.71
CA GLU A 240 -35.24 -2.22 -3.29
C GLU A 240 -36.13 -2.64 -4.47
N ILE A 241 -37.13 -3.46 -4.17
CA ILE A 241 -38.21 -3.81 -5.11
C ILE A 241 -39.50 -3.09 -4.68
N PRO A 242 -40.21 -2.38 -5.58
CA PRO A 242 -39.99 -2.30 -7.04
C PRO A 242 -39.09 -1.13 -7.49
N LYS A 243 -38.54 -0.33 -6.55
CA LYS A 243 -37.88 0.95 -6.85
C LYS A 243 -36.69 0.84 -7.81
N HIS A 244 -35.78 -0.09 -7.55
CA HIS A 244 -34.56 -0.27 -8.35
C HIS A 244 -34.72 -1.40 -9.37
N ILE A 245 -35.39 -2.50 -8.97
CA ILE A 245 -35.65 -3.69 -9.78
C ILE A 245 -37.16 -4.00 -9.70
N PRO A 246 -37.83 -4.35 -10.82
CA PRO A 246 -39.29 -4.46 -10.85
C PRO A 246 -39.85 -5.64 -10.06
N GLU A 247 -39.12 -6.76 -10.01
CA GLU A 247 -39.59 -8.01 -9.42
C GLU A 247 -38.41 -8.87 -8.93
N ARG A 248 -38.72 -9.91 -8.15
CA ARG A 248 -37.72 -10.86 -7.66
C ARG A 248 -37.12 -11.68 -8.80
N LEU A 249 -35.85 -12.04 -8.63
CA LEU A 249 -35.01 -12.59 -9.68
C LEU A 249 -34.75 -14.09 -9.50
N SER A 250 -34.49 -14.77 -10.61
CA SER A 250 -34.26 -16.22 -10.65
C SER A 250 -32.81 -16.62 -10.37
N LEU A 251 -31.86 -15.72 -10.56
CA LEU A 251 -30.43 -15.98 -10.41
C LEU A 251 -29.71 -14.76 -9.85
N VAL A 252 -28.88 -14.99 -8.85
CA VAL A 252 -27.80 -14.09 -8.45
C VAL A 252 -26.48 -14.70 -8.90
N VAL A 253 -25.64 -13.89 -9.52
CA VAL A 253 -24.23 -14.19 -9.76
C VAL A 253 -23.43 -13.18 -8.94
N THR A 254 -22.40 -13.62 -8.25
CA THR A 254 -21.49 -12.74 -7.52
C THR A 254 -20.07 -13.27 -7.60
N GLU A 255 -19.12 -12.35 -7.52
CA GLU A 255 -17.69 -12.61 -7.46
C GLU A 255 -17.02 -11.71 -6.40
N THR A 256 -17.79 -11.33 -5.37
CA THR A 256 -17.31 -10.56 -4.22
C THR A 256 -16.67 -11.50 -3.19
N VAL A 257 -15.52 -12.08 -3.52
CA VAL A 257 -14.84 -13.11 -2.72
C VAL A 257 -13.38 -12.72 -2.64
N ASP A 258 -12.78 -12.74 -1.45
CA ASP A 258 -11.34 -12.52 -1.27
C ASP A 258 -10.59 -13.86 -1.06
N ALA A 259 -9.29 -13.81 -0.73
CA ALA A 259 -8.49 -15.01 -0.43
C ALA A 259 -9.05 -15.84 0.75
N GLY A 260 -9.71 -15.20 1.73
CA GLY A 260 -10.39 -15.84 2.86
C GLY A 260 -11.88 -16.11 2.65
N VAL A 261 -12.38 -16.00 1.41
CA VAL A 261 -13.77 -16.13 0.96
C VAL A 261 -14.72 -15.01 1.40
N PHE A 262 -14.68 -14.61 2.67
CA PHE A 262 -15.73 -13.80 3.27
C PHE A 262 -15.43 -12.30 3.37
N GLY A 263 -14.17 -11.88 3.19
CA GLY A 263 -13.69 -10.52 3.45
C GLY A 263 -14.34 -9.42 2.61
N GLU A 264 -14.91 -9.77 1.46
CA GLU A 264 -15.66 -8.83 0.60
C GLU A 264 -17.17 -8.80 0.88
N GLY A 265 -17.63 -9.36 2.01
CA GLY A 265 -19.02 -9.24 2.45
C GLY A 265 -20.02 -10.06 1.62
N ILE A 266 -19.59 -11.21 1.09
CA ILE A 266 -20.46 -12.12 0.32
C ILE A 266 -21.64 -12.62 1.17
N VAL A 267 -21.44 -12.87 2.46
CA VAL A 267 -22.46 -13.46 3.33
C VAL A 267 -23.64 -12.51 3.51
N GLU A 268 -23.38 -11.26 3.84
CA GLU A 268 -24.37 -10.21 4.05
C GLU A 268 -25.10 -9.87 2.76
N SER A 269 -24.34 -9.76 1.66
CA SER A 269 -24.90 -9.53 0.32
C SER A 269 -25.89 -10.63 -0.07
N LEU A 270 -25.54 -11.90 0.19
CA LEU A 270 -26.41 -13.03 -0.12
C LEU A 270 -27.58 -13.19 0.84
N ILE A 271 -27.43 -12.88 2.13
CA ILE A 271 -28.55 -12.83 3.08
C ILE A 271 -29.59 -11.82 2.58
N HIS A 272 -29.16 -10.60 2.28
CA HIS A 272 -30.04 -9.57 1.74
C HIS A 272 -30.68 -10.00 0.41
N ALA A 273 -29.88 -10.57 -0.51
CA ALA A 273 -30.39 -11.05 -1.78
C ALA A 273 -31.48 -12.12 -1.61
N TRP A 274 -31.29 -13.12 -0.74
CA TRP A 274 -32.30 -14.14 -0.47
C TRP A 274 -33.56 -13.56 0.19
N GLU A 275 -33.40 -12.64 1.14
CA GLU A 275 -34.52 -12.05 1.86
C GLU A 275 -35.36 -11.11 1.00
N HIS A 276 -34.73 -10.33 0.11
CA HIS A 276 -35.37 -9.20 -0.56
C HIS A 276 -35.43 -9.34 -2.08
N LEU A 277 -34.45 -9.96 -2.73
CA LEU A 277 -34.23 -9.84 -4.18
C LEU A 277 -34.49 -11.13 -4.97
N LEU A 278 -34.19 -12.30 -4.41
CA LEU A 278 -34.32 -13.61 -5.07
C LEU A 278 -35.72 -14.18 -4.92
N LEU A 279 -36.14 -14.97 -5.90
CA LEU A 279 -37.27 -15.89 -5.77
C LEU A 279 -36.99 -16.90 -4.64
N ARG A 280 -38.04 -17.54 -4.12
CA ARG A 280 -37.91 -18.54 -3.05
C ARG A 280 -36.93 -19.66 -3.45
N PRO A 281 -36.18 -20.26 -2.51
CA PRO A 281 -35.33 -21.40 -2.81
C PRO A 281 -36.17 -22.62 -3.23
N LYS A 282 -35.52 -23.56 -3.94
CA LYS A 282 -36.16 -24.80 -4.41
C LYS A 282 -36.61 -25.67 -3.24
N THR A 283 -37.84 -26.19 -3.28
CA THR A 283 -38.34 -27.16 -2.29
C THR A 283 -38.07 -28.60 -2.77
N LYS A 284 -37.95 -29.56 -1.82
CA LYS A 284 -37.64 -30.97 -2.13
C LYS A 284 -38.66 -31.69 -3.02
N GLU A 285 -39.87 -31.14 -3.16
CA GLU A 285 -40.98 -31.75 -3.90
C GLU A 285 -41.10 -31.25 -5.35
N GLU A 286 -40.33 -30.22 -5.74
CA GLU A 286 -40.38 -29.61 -7.07
C GLU A 286 -39.33 -30.23 -8.02
N ASN A 287 -39.76 -31.23 -8.80
CA ASN A 287 -38.99 -31.75 -9.94
C ASN A 287 -39.40 -31.02 -11.24
N GLY A 288 -38.53 -30.11 -11.71
CA GLY A 288 -38.59 -29.53 -13.06
C GLY A 288 -38.67 -28.00 -13.13
N ASN A 289 -37.79 -27.44 -13.97
CA ASN A 289 -37.64 -26.05 -14.43
C ASN A 289 -37.11 -25.01 -13.41
N CYS A 290 -35.89 -24.48 -13.65
CA CYS A 290 -35.21 -23.54 -12.73
C CYS A 290 -35.83 -22.13 -12.67
N GLY A 291 -36.70 -21.77 -13.61
CA GLY A 291 -37.27 -20.41 -13.69
C GLY A 291 -38.32 -20.05 -12.63
N LYS A 292 -38.57 -20.91 -11.63
CA LYS A 292 -39.59 -20.69 -10.58
C LYS A 292 -39.02 -20.49 -9.18
N TYR A 293 -37.71 -20.66 -9.01
CA TYR A 293 -37.02 -20.53 -7.74
C TYR A 293 -35.74 -19.72 -7.91
N GLY A 294 -35.24 -19.17 -6.81
CA GLY A 294 -33.97 -18.45 -6.78
C GLY A 294 -32.81 -19.43 -6.75
N LYS A 295 -31.68 -19.01 -7.33
CA LYS A 295 -30.39 -19.70 -7.27
C LYS A 295 -29.28 -18.67 -7.14
N VAL A 296 -28.17 -19.06 -6.49
CA VAL A 296 -26.92 -18.29 -6.44
C VAL A 296 -25.81 -19.04 -7.18
N ILE A 297 -24.98 -18.30 -7.91
CA ILE A 297 -23.65 -18.70 -8.40
C ILE A 297 -22.63 -17.73 -7.78
N PRO A 298 -21.60 -18.19 -7.06
CA PRO A 298 -21.32 -19.58 -6.72
C PRO A 298 -22.41 -20.24 -5.86
N ALA A 299 -22.59 -21.55 -6.01
CA ALA A 299 -23.56 -22.31 -5.22
C ALA A 299 -23.10 -22.53 -3.77
N GLY A 300 -21.80 -22.58 -3.53
CA GLY A 300 -21.19 -22.73 -2.21
C GLY A 300 -19.66 -22.71 -2.28
N ALA A 301 -19.01 -22.85 -1.13
CA ALA A 301 -17.56 -22.95 -1.03
C ALA A 301 -17.13 -24.05 -0.06
N VAL A 302 -15.97 -24.65 -0.31
CA VAL A 302 -15.26 -25.53 0.63
C VAL A 302 -13.90 -24.91 0.92
N ILE A 303 -13.63 -24.64 2.20
CA ILE A 303 -12.41 -23.99 2.66
C ILE A 303 -11.45 -25.05 3.22
N PHE A 304 -10.21 -24.98 2.79
CA PHE A 304 -9.13 -25.90 3.14
C PHE A 304 -8.00 -25.18 3.85
N GLY A 305 -7.30 -25.90 4.73
CA GLY A 305 -6.13 -25.41 5.44
C GLY A 305 -4.97 -26.40 5.35
N MET A 306 -3.77 -25.88 5.56
CA MET A 306 -2.53 -26.64 5.72
C MET A 306 -1.59 -25.88 6.65
N ALA A 307 -1.05 -26.57 7.66
CA ALA A 307 0.03 -26.01 8.47
C ALA A 307 1.34 -26.08 7.69
N VAL A 308 2.10 -24.98 7.66
CA VAL A 308 3.32 -24.86 6.86
C VAL A 308 4.49 -24.29 7.64
N GLU A 309 5.69 -24.71 7.25
CA GLU A 309 6.93 -23.99 7.51
C GLU A 309 7.23 -23.08 6.31
N CYS A 310 7.48 -21.80 6.55
CA CYS A 310 7.83 -20.82 5.54
C CYS A 310 8.63 -19.67 6.20
N ALA A 311 9.94 -19.64 5.92
CA ALA A 311 10.84 -18.64 6.47
C ALA A 311 10.49 -17.21 6.02
N GLU A 312 9.91 -17.05 4.83
CA GLU A 312 9.45 -15.77 4.31
C GLU A 312 8.30 -15.19 5.13
N ILE A 313 7.29 -16.00 5.47
CA ILE A 313 6.22 -15.57 6.38
C ILE A 313 6.80 -15.34 7.78
N ARG A 314 7.68 -16.23 8.26
CA ARG A 314 8.33 -16.11 9.57
C ARG A 314 8.99 -14.76 9.76
N ARG A 315 9.82 -14.31 8.80
CA ARG A 315 10.61 -13.08 8.94
C ARG A 315 9.77 -11.81 8.92
N HIS A 316 8.54 -11.85 8.43
CA HIS A 316 7.60 -10.72 8.42
C HIS A 316 6.67 -10.68 9.64
N HIS A 317 6.55 -11.78 10.37
CA HIS A 317 5.57 -11.89 11.46
C HIS A 317 6.17 -12.22 12.82
N ARG A 318 7.47 -12.54 12.87
CA ARG A 318 8.17 -12.91 14.10
C ARG A 318 9.60 -12.40 14.11
N VAL A 319 9.97 -11.70 15.17
CA VAL A 319 11.37 -11.30 15.42
C VAL A 319 12.15 -12.53 15.88
N GLY A 320 13.14 -12.96 15.07
CA GLY A 320 13.84 -14.24 15.26
C GLY A 320 15.07 -14.18 16.17
N ALA A 321 15.59 -12.98 16.46
CA ALA A 321 16.82 -12.80 17.21
C ALA A 321 16.57 -12.12 18.57
N LYS A 322 17.28 -12.58 19.60
CA LYS A 322 17.34 -11.89 20.91
C LYS A 322 18.36 -10.77 20.94
N ASP A 323 19.32 -10.79 20.01
CA ASP A 323 20.36 -9.79 19.88
C ASP A 323 20.51 -9.41 18.41
N ILE A 324 20.42 -8.11 18.09
CA ILE A 324 20.53 -7.58 16.73
C ILE A 324 21.68 -6.58 16.70
N ALA A 325 22.71 -6.91 15.92
CA ALA A 325 23.91 -6.09 15.78
C ALA A 325 24.52 -5.61 17.12
N GLY A 326 24.45 -6.43 18.17
CA GLY A 326 24.93 -6.12 19.53
C GLY A 326 23.96 -5.34 20.42
N ILE A 327 22.73 -5.12 19.98
CA ILE A 327 21.62 -4.62 20.81
C ILE A 327 20.85 -5.82 21.35
N HIS A 328 20.71 -5.91 22.66
CA HIS A 328 19.88 -6.90 23.32
C HIS A 328 18.40 -6.50 23.27
N LEU A 329 17.53 -7.40 22.79
CA LEU A 329 16.08 -7.24 22.84
C LEU A 329 15.55 -7.96 24.09
N PRO A 330 15.01 -7.22 25.08
CA PRO A 330 14.63 -7.83 26.35
C PRO A 330 13.30 -8.59 26.22
N THR A 331 13.13 -9.66 27.00
CA THR A 331 11.98 -10.56 26.91
C THR A 331 10.65 -9.93 27.35
N ASN A 332 10.69 -8.82 28.07
CA ASN A 332 9.51 -8.05 28.47
C ASN A 332 8.97 -7.16 27.33
N VAL A 333 9.61 -7.12 26.16
CA VAL A 333 9.08 -6.50 24.95
C VAL A 333 8.69 -7.60 23.96
N LYS A 334 7.39 -7.79 23.74
CA LYS A 334 6.83 -8.78 22.80
C LYS A 334 6.42 -8.09 21.51
N PHE A 335 7.12 -8.37 20.42
CA PHE A 335 6.75 -7.87 19.09
C PHE A 335 5.69 -8.76 18.45
N GLN A 336 4.66 -8.14 17.88
CA GLN A 336 3.54 -8.82 17.22
C GLN A 336 3.17 -8.08 15.93
N SER A 337 2.72 -8.81 14.90
CA SER A 337 2.22 -8.19 13.67
C SER A 337 0.71 -7.91 13.76
N PRO A 338 0.12 -7.03 12.93
CA PRO A 338 -1.33 -6.76 12.91
C PRO A 338 -2.22 -8.01 12.77
N ALA A 339 -1.74 -9.07 12.09
CA ALA A 339 -2.42 -10.35 11.98
C ALA A 339 -2.53 -11.13 13.31
N TYR A 340 -2.00 -10.61 14.42
CA TYR A 340 -2.16 -11.19 15.74
C TYR A 340 -3.55 -10.91 16.30
N THR A 341 -4.36 -11.96 16.39
CA THR A 341 -5.74 -11.88 16.84
C THR A 341 -5.84 -11.58 18.34
N SER A 342 -6.19 -10.35 18.72
CA SER A 342 -6.89 -10.08 19.98
C SER A 342 -8.36 -9.78 19.68
N VAL A 343 -9.27 -10.35 20.46
CA VAL A 343 -10.73 -10.32 20.22
C VAL A 343 -11.36 -8.98 20.65
N ASP A 344 -10.58 -8.10 21.30
CA ASP A 344 -11.10 -6.95 22.05
C ASP A 344 -10.92 -5.59 21.36
N THR A 345 -10.48 -5.53 20.10
CA THR A 345 -10.43 -4.26 19.36
C THR A 345 -11.76 -4.04 18.63
N GLU A 346 -12.42 -2.91 18.87
CA GLU A 346 -13.66 -2.49 18.19
C GLU A 346 -13.50 -2.33 16.66
N GLU A 347 -12.26 -2.39 16.15
CA GLU A 347 -11.93 -2.36 14.72
C GLU A 347 -11.84 -3.77 14.14
N THR A 348 -12.66 -4.06 13.12
CA THR A 348 -12.60 -5.29 12.33
C THR A 348 -11.37 -5.27 11.42
N VAL A 349 -10.21 -5.67 11.94
CA VAL A 349 -8.99 -5.86 11.15
C VAL A 349 -9.01 -7.23 10.49
N GLU A 350 -8.59 -7.28 9.22
CA GLU A 350 -8.40 -8.53 8.48
C GLU A 350 -7.49 -9.49 9.26
N PRO A 351 -7.93 -10.74 9.53
CA PRO A 351 -7.22 -11.64 10.43
C PRO A 351 -6.06 -12.41 9.77
N TYR A 352 -5.77 -12.15 8.51
CA TYR A 352 -4.76 -12.83 7.69
C TYR A 352 -4.09 -11.84 6.75
N THR A 353 -2.90 -12.22 6.27
CA THR A 353 -2.32 -11.60 5.06
C THR A 353 -2.71 -12.43 3.84
N THR A 354 -2.46 -11.91 2.64
CA THR A 354 -2.61 -12.65 1.40
C THR A 354 -1.25 -12.81 0.72
N GLU A 355 -0.97 -14.02 0.24
CA GLU A 355 0.31 -14.34 -0.39
C GLU A 355 0.09 -15.27 -1.58
N LYS A 356 0.86 -15.07 -2.65
CA LYS A 356 0.94 -16.02 -3.78
C LYS A 356 1.89 -17.16 -3.43
N MET A 357 1.40 -18.14 -2.67
CA MET A 357 2.22 -19.21 -2.08
C MET A 357 2.93 -20.09 -3.11
N SER A 358 2.43 -20.18 -4.34
CA SER A 358 3.09 -20.89 -5.45
C SER A 358 4.41 -20.25 -5.88
N GLY A 359 4.59 -18.94 -5.62
CA GLY A 359 5.78 -18.15 -5.95
C GLY A 359 6.40 -17.46 -4.73
N ILE A 360 6.13 -17.92 -3.51
CA ILE A 360 6.70 -17.29 -2.32
C ILE A 360 8.23 -17.49 -2.27
N PRO A 361 9.04 -16.45 -2.00
CA PRO A 361 10.49 -16.58 -1.87
C PRO A 361 10.90 -17.68 -0.88
N GLY A 362 11.88 -18.50 -1.25
CA GLY A 362 12.32 -19.65 -0.45
C GLY A 362 11.35 -20.83 -0.39
N GLY A 363 10.12 -20.68 -0.90
CA GLY A 363 9.07 -21.70 -0.87
C GLY A 363 8.51 -21.97 0.52
N TYR A 364 7.70 -23.03 0.62
CA TYR A 364 7.12 -23.48 1.87
C TYR A 364 7.16 -25.01 1.97
N LEU A 365 7.06 -25.52 3.20
CA LEU A 365 7.04 -26.94 3.49
C LEU A 365 5.73 -27.33 4.21
N PRO A 366 4.93 -28.27 3.64
CA PRO A 366 3.77 -28.83 4.32
C PRO A 366 4.16 -29.60 5.59
N LEU A 367 3.58 -29.21 6.73
CA LEU A 367 3.72 -29.89 8.02
C LEU A 367 2.52 -30.80 8.34
N THR A 368 1.38 -30.55 7.69
CA THR A 368 0.17 -31.40 7.75
C THR A 368 -0.30 -31.77 6.35
N GLU A 369 -1.14 -32.79 6.24
CA GLU A 369 -1.99 -32.97 5.06
C GLU A 369 -2.96 -31.79 4.91
N CYS A 370 -3.54 -31.65 3.73
CA CYS A 370 -4.67 -30.76 3.51
C CYS A 370 -5.88 -31.21 4.36
N PHE A 371 -6.51 -30.27 5.07
CA PHE A 371 -7.71 -30.52 5.86
C PHE A 371 -8.83 -29.54 5.51
N GLN A 372 -10.07 -30.00 5.61
CA GLN A 372 -11.24 -29.14 5.42
C GLN A 372 -11.50 -28.34 6.70
N ILE A 373 -11.52 -27.01 6.60
CA ILE A 373 -11.87 -26.11 7.70
C ILE A 373 -13.40 -26.04 7.82
N MET A 374 -14.07 -25.69 6.72
CA MET A 374 -15.52 -25.58 6.69
C MET A 374 -16.08 -25.69 5.27
N LYS A 375 -17.39 -25.88 5.20
CA LYS A 375 -18.18 -25.83 3.98
C LYS A 375 -19.34 -24.87 4.20
N VAL A 376 -19.66 -24.08 3.17
CA VAL A 376 -20.78 -23.14 3.17
C VAL A 376 -21.65 -23.36 1.94
N ASP A 377 -22.96 -23.43 2.13
CA ASP A 377 -23.96 -23.43 1.05
C ASP A 377 -24.57 -22.02 0.88
N PHE A 378 -24.22 -21.35 -0.23
CA PHE A 378 -24.72 -20.02 -0.56
C PHE A 378 -26.20 -20.02 -0.99
N ASN A 379 -26.80 -21.19 -1.21
CA ASN A 379 -28.23 -21.33 -1.47
C ASN A 379 -29.05 -21.62 -0.20
N ASN A 380 -28.42 -21.67 0.97
CA ASN A 380 -29.08 -21.95 2.25
C ASN A 380 -29.09 -20.71 3.17
N LEU A 381 -30.16 -19.90 3.11
CA LEU A 381 -30.32 -18.69 3.92
C LEU A 381 -30.18 -18.95 5.44
N GLN A 382 -30.67 -20.09 5.95
CA GLN A 382 -30.57 -20.38 7.37
C GLN A 382 -29.13 -20.64 7.80
N GLU A 383 -28.35 -21.30 6.93
CA GLU A 383 -26.92 -21.52 7.16
C GLU A 383 -26.14 -20.20 7.12
N LEU A 384 -26.37 -19.35 6.12
CA LEU A 384 -25.73 -18.03 6.04
C LEU A 384 -25.98 -17.17 7.28
N LYS A 385 -27.24 -17.08 7.73
CA LYS A 385 -27.59 -16.35 8.97
C LYS A 385 -26.96 -16.97 10.21
N SER A 386 -26.70 -18.27 10.20
CA SER A 386 -26.11 -18.95 11.35
C SER A 386 -24.61 -18.70 11.46
N LEU A 387 -23.90 -18.38 10.38
CA LEU A 387 -22.44 -18.20 10.35
C LEU A 387 -21.96 -17.19 11.42
N ALA A 388 -22.57 -16.00 11.47
CA ALA A 388 -22.23 -14.97 12.46
C ALA A 388 -22.49 -15.38 13.92
N THR A 389 -23.36 -16.37 14.15
CA THR A 389 -23.72 -16.86 15.50
C THR A 389 -23.12 -18.23 15.82
N LYS A 390 -22.38 -18.82 14.88
CA LYS A 390 -21.89 -20.19 14.96
C LYS A 390 -20.70 -20.22 15.90
N LYS A 391 -20.83 -20.97 16.99
CA LYS A 391 -19.72 -21.19 17.94
C LYS A 391 -18.44 -21.63 17.20
N PRO A 392 -17.27 -21.17 17.65
CA PRO A 392 -16.00 -21.62 17.09
C PRO A 392 -15.92 -23.15 17.06
N HIS A 393 -15.42 -23.69 15.95
CA HIS A 393 -15.21 -25.13 15.82
C HIS A 393 -13.73 -25.45 16.00
N SER A 394 -13.43 -26.33 16.95
CA SER A 394 -12.06 -26.80 17.19
C SER A 394 -11.63 -27.82 16.14
N LEU A 395 -10.50 -27.53 15.49
CA LEU A 395 -9.80 -28.39 14.56
C LEU A 395 -8.57 -28.98 15.27
N ASN A 396 -8.28 -30.24 14.95
CA ASN A 396 -7.17 -30.96 15.55
C ASN A 396 -6.50 -31.86 14.51
N VAL A 397 -5.37 -31.42 13.97
CA VAL A 397 -4.74 -31.96 12.76
C VAL A 397 -3.40 -32.61 13.09
N PRO A 398 -3.14 -33.86 12.65
CA PRO A 398 -1.86 -34.53 12.91
C PRO A 398 -0.75 -33.97 12.02
N ALA A 399 0.42 -33.75 12.62
CA ALA A 399 1.65 -33.41 11.91
C ALA A 399 2.21 -34.64 11.19
N ILE A 400 2.57 -34.46 9.93
CA ILE A 400 3.16 -35.51 9.07
C ILE A 400 4.65 -35.35 8.89
N LYS A 401 5.19 -34.17 9.22
CA LYS A 401 6.59 -33.83 8.99
C LYS A 401 7.17 -33.01 10.14
N GLU A 402 8.45 -33.21 10.38
CA GLU A 402 9.24 -32.36 11.27
C GLU A 402 9.50 -30.99 10.62
N GLY A 403 9.37 -29.93 11.41
CA GLY A 403 9.67 -28.57 10.97
C GLY A 403 9.28 -27.50 11.97
N VAL A 404 9.28 -26.25 11.54
CA VAL A 404 8.88 -25.08 12.33
C VAL A 404 7.52 -24.57 11.85
N LEU A 405 6.52 -24.57 12.72
CA LEU A 405 5.19 -24.06 12.41
C LEU A 405 5.21 -22.54 12.25
N ASP A 406 5.07 -22.07 11.01
CA ASP A 406 5.12 -20.64 10.68
C ASP A 406 3.74 -20.04 10.38
N ALA A 407 2.87 -20.81 9.73
CA ALA A 407 1.54 -20.33 9.36
C ALA A 407 0.54 -21.47 9.14
N ILE A 408 -0.75 -21.10 9.17
CA ILE A 408 -1.80 -21.89 8.53
C ILE A 408 -2.12 -21.22 7.19
N MET A 409 -1.79 -21.91 6.10
CA MET A 409 -2.12 -21.51 4.75
C MET A 409 -3.54 -21.98 4.41
N VAL A 410 -4.37 -21.09 3.90
CA VAL A 410 -5.79 -21.32 3.64
C VAL A 410 -6.13 -20.98 2.20
N TRP A 411 -6.94 -21.82 1.58
CA TRP A 411 -7.50 -21.62 0.25
C TRP A 411 -8.89 -22.24 0.18
N PHE A 412 -9.59 -22.07 -0.95
CA PHE A 412 -10.93 -22.58 -1.10
C PHE A 412 -11.20 -23.14 -2.50
N VAL A 413 -12.28 -23.91 -2.58
CA VAL A 413 -12.91 -24.32 -3.83
C VAL A 413 -14.32 -23.72 -3.88
N LEU A 414 -14.54 -22.80 -4.81
CA LEU A 414 -15.86 -22.28 -5.16
C LEU A 414 -16.57 -23.28 -6.05
N GLN A 415 -17.67 -23.82 -5.56
CA GLN A 415 -18.56 -24.65 -6.36
C GLN A 415 -19.55 -23.72 -7.07
N LEU A 416 -19.43 -23.56 -8.39
CA LEU A 416 -20.35 -22.70 -9.16
C LEU A 416 -21.70 -23.38 -9.36
N ASP A 417 -21.67 -24.67 -9.69
CA ASP A 417 -22.83 -25.57 -9.73
C ASP A 417 -22.39 -27.03 -9.55
N ASP A 418 -23.23 -28.02 -9.83
CA ASP A 418 -22.87 -29.45 -9.64
C ASP A 418 -21.73 -29.97 -10.56
N GLU A 419 -21.35 -29.23 -11.61
CA GLU A 419 -20.33 -29.64 -12.59
C GLU A 419 -19.09 -28.74 -12.58
N TYR A 420 -19.26 -27.44 -12.32
CA TYR A 420 -18.21 -26.44 -12.45
C TYR A 420 -17.74 -25.92 -11.09
N SER A 421 -16.43 -25.86 -10.90
CA SER A 421 -15.79 -25.29 -9.72
C SER A 421 -14.50 -24.55 -10.07
N LEU A 422 -14.10 -23.63 -9.18
CA LEU A 422 -12.84 -22.90 -9.21
C LEU A 422 -12.10 -23.14 -7.90
N SER A 423 -10.79 -23.31 -7.97
CA SER A 423 -9.93 -23.60 -6.83
C SER A 423 -8.86 -22.52 -6.74
N THR A 424 -8.61 -22.04 -5.53
CA THR A 424 -7.52 -21.11 -5.22
C THR A 424 -6.34 -21.83 -4.56
N SER A 425 -6.25 -23.15 -4.76
CA SER A 425 -5.12 -23.94 -4.24
C SER A 425 -3.80 -23.45 -4.82
N PRO A 426 -2.73 -23.38 -4.00
CA PRO A 426 -1.40 -23.02 -4.51
C PRO A 426 -0.81 -24.07 -5.47
N SER A 427 -1.42 -25.25 -5.57
CA SER A 427 -1.06 -26.28 -6.54
C SER A 427 -1.66 -26.05 -7.94
N GLU A 428 -2.51 -25.04 -8.10
CA GLU A 428 -3.15 -24.69 -9.36
C GLU A 428 -2.67 -23.33 -9.87
N GLU A 429 -2.67 -23.19 -11.20
CA GLU A 429 -2.51 -21.88 -11.83
C GLU A 429 -3.81 -21.10 -11.68
N THR A 430 -3.75 -20.00 -10.92
CA THR A 430 -4.89 -19.18 -10.52
C THR A 430 -4.45 -17.73 -10.37
N CYS A 431 -5.38 -16.80 -10.61
CA CYS A 431 -5.17 -15.37 -10.33
C CYS A 431 -5.26 -15.03 -8.82
N TRP A 432 -5.71 -15.98 -7.99
CA TRP A 432 -5.95 -15.77 -6.57
C TRP A 432 -4.72 -16.04 -5.71
N GLU A 433 -4.59 -15.21 -4.67
CA GLU A 433 -3.69 -15.45 -3.55
C GLU A 433 -4.34 -16.37 -2.51
N GLN A 434 -3.53 -16.85 -1.57
CA GLN A 434 -3.97 -17.67 -0.44
C GLN A 434 -4.02 -16.81 0.82
N ALA A 435 -5.00 -17.06 1.68
CA ALA A 435 -5.05 -16.43 3.00
C ALA A 435 -4.02 -17.11 3.92
N VAL A 436 -3.19 -16.31 4.59
CA VAL A 436 -2.12 -16.78 5.45
C VAL A 436 -2.38 -16.29 6.86
N TYR A 437 -2.51 -17.23 7.80
CA TYR A 437 -2.63 -16.96 9.23
C TYR A 437 -1.29 -17.23 9.90
N PRO A 438 -0.46 -16.21 10.18
CA PRO A 438 0.85 -16.40 10.76
C PRO A 438 0.74 -16.93 12.20
N VAL A 439 1.56 -17.92 12.54
CA VAL A 439 1.61 -18.48 13.89
C VAL A 439 2.58 -17.67 14.74
N GLN A 440 2.07 -17.12 15.83
CA GLN A 440 2.80 -16.21 16.72
C GLN A 440 2.55 -16.58 18.19
N ALA A 441 3.40 -16.05 19.07
CA ALA A 441 3.27 -16.18 20.53
C ALA A 441 3.24 -17.62 21.09
N LEU A 442 3.86 -18.58 20.41
CA LEU A 442 4.14 -19.90 20.98
C LEU A 442 5.45 -19.88 21.77
N GLU A 443 5.53 -20.71 22.83
CA GLU A 443 6.79 -20.97 23.55
C GLU A 443 7.77 -21.77 22.69
N ASP A 444 7.26 -22.77 21.96
CA ASP A 444 8.00 -23.55 20.97
C ASP A 444 7.16 -23.68 19.69
N TYR A 445 7.83 -23.57 18.55
CA TYR A 445 7.24 -23.66 17.21
C TYR A 445 7.64 -24.95 16.50
N CYS A 446 8.54 -25.75 17.10
CA CYS A 446 8.98 -27.00 16.53
C CYS A 446 7.86 -28.03 16.61
N ILE A 447 7.62 -28.72 15.51
CA ILE A 447 6.64 -29.81 15.43
C ILE A 447 7.32 -31.09 14.95
N GLN A 448 6.90 -32.22 15.49
CA GLN A 448 7.40 -33.54 15.11
C GLN A 448 6.27 -34.40 14.53
N PRO A 449 6.58 -35.39 13.66
CA PRO A 449 5.58 -36.34 13.19
C PRO A 449 4.87 -37.03 14.36
N GLY A 450 3.54 -36.94 14.37
CA GLY A 450 2.69 -37.47 15.45
C GLY A 450 2.23 -36.43 16.47
N ASP A 451 2.85 -35.26 16.55
CA ASP A 451 2.29 -34.11 17.25
C ASP A 451 0.98 -33.66 16.58
N ARG A 452 0.20 -32.85 17.28
CA ARG A 452 -1.09 -32.35 16.76
C ARG A 452 -1.16 -30.83 16.83
N VAL A 453 -1.49 -30.20 15.70
CA VAL A 453 -1.82 -28.78 15.64
C VAL A 453 -3.30 -28.62 15.96
N THR A 454 -3.61 -27.90 17.04
CA THR A 454 -4.98 -27.52 17.38
C THR A 454 -5.22 -26.06 17.06
N MET A 455 -6.44 -25.73 16.65
CA MET A 455 -6.87 -24.37 16.33
C MET A 455 -8.40 -24.28 16.41
N GLU A 456 -8.94 -23.06 16.48
CA GLU A 456 -10.36 -22.78 16.41
C GLU A 456 -10.68 -21.97 15.15
N ALA A 457 -11.66 -22.44 14.37
CA ALA A 457 -12.16 -21.73 13.20
C ALA A 457 -13.50 -21.06 13.52
N SER A 458 -13.65 -19.77 13.21
CA SER A 458 -14.89 -19.02 13.41
C SER A 458 -15.16 -17.99 12.31
N CYS A 459 -16.38 -17.45 12.28
CA CYS A 459 -16.85 -16.49 11.25
C CYS A 459 -17.84 -15.45 11.80
N HIS A 460 -17.63 -15.01 13.05
CA HIS A 460 -18.59 -14.16 13.78
C HIS A 460 -18.75 -12.75 13.20
N ASP A 461 -17.68 -12.21 12.63
CA ASP A 461 -17.55 -10.84 12.13
C ASP A 461 -17.36 -10.81 10.61
N CYS A 462 -17.91 -11.81 9.91
CA CYS A 462 -17.86 -11.93 8.46
C CYS A 462 -16.45 -12.11 7.87
N TYR A 463 -15.45 -12.39 8.71
CA TYR A 463 -14.14 -12.90 8.30
C TYR A 463 -13.96 -14.35 8.75
N LEU A 464 -13.21 -15.15 7.99
CA LEU A 464 -12.71 -16.41 8.50
C LEU A 464 -11.60 -16.11 9.52
N ARG A 465 -11.77 -16.55 10.76
CA ARG A 465 -10.74 -16.44 11.80
C ARG A 465 -10.21 -17.83 12.16
N ILE A 466 -8.89 -17.98 12.16
CA ILE A 466 -8.19 -19.12 12.75
C ILE A 466 -7.44 -18.62 13.98
N GLN A 467 -7.81 -19.14 15.15
CA GLN A 467 -7.34 -18.66 16.45
C GLN A 467 -6.94 -19.82 17.36
N GLY A 468 -6.33 -19.50 18.50
CA GLY A 468 -5.98 -20.50 19.52
C GLY A 468 -5.05 -21.59 18.98
N ILE A 469 -4.16 -21.24 18.06
CA ILE A 469 -3.24 -22.19 17.44
C ILE A 469 -2.28 -22.68 18.52
N SER A 470 -2.17 -23.99 18.72
CA SER A 470 -1.21 -24.59 19.65
C SER A 470 -0.72 -25.95 19.17
N ILE A 471 0.44 -26.38 19.67
CA ILE A 471 1.05 -27.67 19.36
C ILE A 471 0.89 -28.59 20.58
N LEU A 472 0.25 -29.74 20.38
CA LEU A 472 0.13 -30.79 21.39
C LEU A 472 1.14 -31.89 21.10
N HIS A 473 2.13 -32.03 21.97
CA HIS A 473 3.13 -33.09 21.87
C HIS A 473 2.62 -34.43 22.40
N LEU A 474 3.02 -35.52 21.73
CA LEU A 474 2.64 -36.91 22.06
C LEU A 474 2.90 -37.30 23.53
N GLU A 475 3.94 -36.74 24.16
CA GLU A 475 4.29 -37.07 25.56
C GLU A 475 3.22 -36.60 26.58
N HIS A 476 2.34 -35.67 26.21
CA HIS A 476 1.26 -35.18 27.08
C HIS A 476 -0.06 -35.97 26.96
N GLU A 477 -0.22 -36.88 25.99
CA GLU A 477 -1.44 -37.70 25.89
C GLU A 477 -1.61 -38.66 27.09
N MET A 478 -0.50 -39.06 27.75
CA MET A 478 -0.54 -40.00 28.88
C MET A 478 -1.02 -39.37 30.21
N GLU A 479 -0.96 -38.04 30.37
CA GLU A 479 -1.49 -37.35 31.55
C GLU A 479 -2.92 -36.83 31.35
N VAL A 480 -3.26 -36.38 30.14
CA VAL A 480 -4.58 -35.82 29.84
C VAL A 480 -5.67 -36.91 29.89
N MET A 481 -5.38 -38.15 29.47
CA MET A 481 -6.35 -39.26 29.60
C MET A 481 -6.65 -39.69 31.05
N LYS A 482 -5.83 -39.29 32.05
CA LYS A 482 -6.14 -39.49 33.48
C LYS A 482 -7.00 -38.37 34.07
N GLY A 483 -7.03 -37.19 33.45
CA GLY A 483 -7.84 -36.03 33.90
C GLY A 483 -9.32 -36.09 33.49
N PHE A 484 -9.63 -36.71 32.35
CA PHE A 484 -10.99 -36.75 31.79
C PHE A 484 -11.99 -37.67 32.52
N THR A 485 -11.56 -38.43 33.54
CA THR A 485 -12.47 -39.27 34.36
C THR A 485 -12.84 -38.65 35.71
N LYS A 486 -12.39 -37.44 36.04
CA LYS A 486 -12.71 -36.77 37.33
C LYS A 486 -13.44 -35.42 37.25
N SER A 487 -13.68 -34.85 36.08
CA SER A 487 -14.32 -33.51 35.96
C SER A 487 -15.82 -33.53 35.65
N LYS A 488 -16.54 -34.61 35.97
CA LYS A 488 -18.01 -34.67 35.79
C LYS A 488 -18.84 -34.17 36.99
N ASP A 489 -18.21 -33.76 38.10
CA ASP A 489 -18.92 -33.34 39.32
C ASP A 489 -18.54 -31.95 39.88
N LEU A 490 -17.95 -31.06 39.08
CA LEU A 490 -17.64 -29.68 39.49
C LEU A 490 -18.25 -28.64 38.55
N LEU A 491 -19.56 -28.74 38.36
CA LEU A 491 -20.41 -27.65 37.85
C LEU A 491 -21.29 -27.14 38.98
N SER A 492 -20.69 -26.42 39.93
CA SER A 492 -21.37 -25.39 40.76
C SER A 492 -20.35 -24.80 41.73
N LEU A 493 -19.79 -23.63 41.41
CA LEU A 493 -19.20 -22.62 42.31
C LEU A 493 -18.37 -21.61 41.48
N GLY A 494 -18.99 -21.03 40.46
CA GLY A 494 -18.51 -19.77 39.90
C GLY A 494 -19.05 -18.65 40.78
N ASN A 495 -18.16 -17.94 41.47
CA ASN A 495 -18.28 -16.56 41.99
C ASN A 495 -17.42 -16.29 43.24
N GLU A 496 -16.81 -17.31 43.88
CA GLU A 496 -15.89 -17.08 45.02
C GLU A 496 -14.40 -17.15 44.63
N ALA A 497 -14.03 -17.86 43.55
CA ALA A 497 -12.64 -17.97 43.11
C ALA A 497 -12.09 -16.68 42.46
N GLU A 498 -12.92 -15.95 41.71
CA GLU A 498 -12.53 -14.67 41.10
C GLU A 498 -12.37 -13.56 42.14
N LEU A 499 -13.17 -13.59 43.21
CA LEU A 499 -13.08 -12.62 44.32
C LEU A 499 -11.84 -12.86 45.18
N CYS A 500 -11.45 -14.13 45.38
CA CYS A 500 -10.20 -14.48 46.07
C CYS A 500 -8.95 -14.14 45.24
N SER A 501 -9.01 -14.24 43.90
CA SER A 501 -7.93 -13.78 43.00
C SER A 501 -7.78 -12.25 43.04
N ALA A 502 -8.89 -11.51 43.01
CA ALA A 502 -8.88 -10.06 43.11
C ALA A 502 -8.38 -9.55 44.48
N LEU A 503 -8.67 -10.27 45.57
CA LEU A 503 -8.20 -9.94 46.93
C LEU A 503 -6.73 -10.34 47.17
N ALA A 504 -6.22 -11.38 46.51
CA ALA A 504 -4.82 -11.78 46.59
C ALA A 504 -3.87 -10.74 45.95
N ASN A 505 -4.34 -9.99 44.95
CA ASN A 505 -3.58 -8.92 44.29
C ASN A 505 -3.44 -7.63 45.14
N LEU A 506 -4.03 -7.56 46.33
CA LEU A 506 -4.04 -6.35 47.16
C LEU A 506 -3.02 -6.36 48.32
N GLN A 507 -2.21 -7.42 48.50
CA GLN A 507 -1.21 -7.45 49.58
C GLN A 507 0.17 -7.96 49.14
N THR A 508 1.04 -6.99 48.81
CA THR A 508 2.51 -6.98 48.93
C THR A 508 3.30 -8.15 48.36
N SER A 509 3.99 -7.95 47.23
CA SER A 509 5.47 -7.91 47.15
C SER A 509 6.00 -7.91 45.69
N ARG A 510 6.79 -6.87 45.35
CA ARG A 510 7.61 -6.66 44.14
C ARG A 510 6.87 -6.56 42.78
N PRO A 511 7.09 -5.49 41.97
CA PRO A 511 6.54 -5.43 40.63
C PRO A 511 7.28 -6.44 39.75
N GLU A 512 6.58 -7.48 39.32
CA GLU A 512 6.96 -8.20 38.10
C GLU A 512 6.96 -7.18 36.96
N ALA A 513 8.03 -7.16 36.15
CA ALA A 513 8.18 -6.21 35.06
C ALA A 513 6.95 -6.32 34.14
N LEU A 514 6.24 -5.21 33.94
CA LEU A 514 5.07 -5.15 33.06
C LEU A 514 5.49 -5.66 31.67
N GLU A 515 4.91 -6.76 31.20
CA GLU A 515 5.15 -7.23 29.84
C GLU A 515 4.51 -6.24 28.86
N GLN A 516 5.33 -5.63 28.00
CA GLN A 516 4.90 -4.68 26.99
C GLN A 516 4.76 -5.39 25.64
N THR A 517 3.56 -5.33 25.06
CA THR A 517 3.36 -5.75 23.67
C THR A 517 3.62 -4.55 22.75
N CYS A 518 4.34 -4.77 21.64
CA CYS A 518 4.64 -3.78 20.62
C CYS A 518 4.15 -4.28 19.25
N MET A 519 3.14 -3.62 18.68
CA MET A 519 2.63 -3.93 17.35
C MET A 519 3.53 -3.29 16.29
N LEU A 520 4.02 -4.10 15.36
CA LEU A 520 4.89 -3.69 14.27
C LEU A 520 4.31 -4.18 12.95
N GLU A 521 4.34 -3.32 11.93
CA GLU A 521 3.99 -3.71 10.58
C GLU A 521 4.89 -4.85 10.08
N PRO A 522 4.43 -5.71 9.14
CA PRO A 522 5.25 -6.80 8.63
C PRO A 522 6.62 -6.36 8.08
N THR A 523 6.68 -5.18 7.45
CA THR A 523 7.92 -4.55 6.98
C THR A 523 8.85 -4.16 8.12
N GLU A 524 8.32 -3.66 9.24
CA GLU A 524 9.11 -3.29 10.42
C GLU A 524 9.70 -4.55 11.09
N ILE A 525 8.94 -5.64 11.16
CA ILE A 525 9.45 -6.93 11.66
C ILE A 525 10.53 -7.49 10.71
N ALA A 526 10.30 -7.42 9.40
CA ALA A 526 11.29 -7.81 8.40
C ALA A 526 12.56 -6.96 8.49
N LEU A 527 12.43 -5.66 8.76
CA LEU A 527 13.55 -4.75 9.03
C LEU A 527 14.37 -5.27 10.22
N LEU A 528 13.73 -5.56 11.36
CA LEU A 528 14.42 -6.12 12.54
C LEU A 528 15.17 -7.42 12.23
N ASN A 529 14.59 -8.29 11.40
CA ASN A 529 15.24 -9.53 10.96
C ASN A 529 16.34 -9.32 9.91
N ASN A 530 16.50 -8.12 9.34
CA ASN A 530 17.55 -7.78 8.38
C ASN A 530 18.87 -7.48 9.11
N VAL A 531 19.60 -8.54 9.48
CA VAL A 531 20.89 -8.41 10.18
C VAL A 531 21.95 -7.62 9.36
N PRO A 532 22.12 -7.84 8.03
CA PRO A 532 23.07 -7.08 7.23
C PRO A 532 22.84 -5.56 7.26
N TYR A 533 21.58 -5.12 7.28
CA TYR A 533 21.21 -3.71 7.43
C TYR A 533 21.81 -3.11 8.70
N HIS A 534 21.53 -3.72 9.85
CA HIS A 534 21.96 -3.23 11.14
C HIS A 534 23.49 -3.24 11.29
N GLU A 535 24.16 -4.32 10.88
CA GLU A 535 25.62 -4.39 10.94
C GLU A 535 26.31 -3.40 9.98
N GLY A 536 25.70 -3.14 8.81
CA GLY A 536 26.13 -2.11 7.88
C GLY A 536 26.12 -0.73 8.53
N PHE A 537 24.98 -0.32 9.10
CA PHE A 537 24.86 0.95 9.83
C PHE A 537 25.81 1.04 11.03
N LYS A 538 25.95 -0.02 11.82
CA LYS A 538 26.89 -0.08 12.94
C LYS A 538 28.32 0.22 12.50
N THR A 539 28.74 -0.41 11.40
CA THR A 539 30.10 -0.28 10.85
C THR A 539 30.32 1.13 10.30
N ALA A 540 29.38 1.65 9.51
CA ALA A 540 29.47 2.99 8.92
C ALA A 540 29.47 4.09 9.99
N MET A 541 28.56 4.03 10.98
CA MET A 541 28.53 4.98 12.09
C MET A 541 29.83 4.97 12.89
N ARG A 542 30.36 3.78 13.23
CA ARG A 542 31.63 3.66 13.97
C ARG A 542 32.78 4.36 13.24
N LYS A 543 32.88 4.20 11.91
CA LYS A 543 33.93 4.85 11.11
C LYS A 543 33.82 6.37 11.17
N VAL A 544 32.61 6.93 11.03
CA VAL A 544 32.38 8.38 11.10
C VAL A 544 32.75 8.93 12.48
N LEU A 545 32.24 8.31 13.55
CA LEU A 545 32.52 8.74 14.92
C LEU A 545 34.03 8.64 15.25
N SER A 546 34.71 7.59 14.77
CA SER A 546 36.16 7.43 14.92
C SER A 546 36.97 8.49 14.17
N SER A 547 36.50 8.92 13.01
CA SER A 547 37.15 9.98 12.22
C SER A 547 36.97 11.37 12.84
N LEU A 548 35.86 11.61 13.54
CA LEU A 548 35.54 12.91 14.14
C LEU A 548 36.29 13.16 15.46
N ALA A 549 36.46 12.13 16.29
CA ALA A 549 37.31 12.20 17.49
C ALA A 549 38.02 10.87 17.76
N PRO A 550 39.25 10.68 17.25
CA PRO A 550 40.04 9.47 17.45
C PRO A 550 40.33 9.14 18.93
N GLU A 551 40.32 10.16 19.80
CA GLU A 551 40.73 10.06 21.21
C GLU A 551 39.62 9.56 22.15
N LEU A 552 38.34 9.56 21.74
CA LEU A 552 37.17 9.27 22.60
C LEU A 552 36.67 7.81 22.54
N LEU A 553 37.21 6.97 21.66
CA LEU A 553 36.73 5.59 21.44
C LEU A 553 37.48 4.49 22.21
N TRP A 554 38.56 4.83 22.94
CA TRP A 554 39.40 3.87 23.66
C TRP A 554 39.31 3.99 25.20
N GLN A 555 38.15 4.36 25.74
CA GLN A 555 37.88 4.17 27.17
C GLN A 555 36.73 3.19 27.36
N PRO A 556 36.99 1.94 27.84
CA PRO A 556 35.92 1.10 28.35
C PRO A 556 35.26 1.84 29.52
N MET A 557 33.94 1.75 29.65
CA MET A 557 33.29 2.14 30.90
C MET A 557 33.78 1.20 32.00
N ASP A 558 34.77 1.63 32.77
CA ASP A 558 35.21 0.91 33.97
C ASP A 558 34.10 0.97 35.03
N THR A 559 33.37 -0.14 35.13
CA THR A 559 32.51 -0.47 36.26
C THR A 559 33.37 -0.82 37.48
N HIS A 560 33.82 0.17 38.25
CA HIS A 560 34.17 -0.06 39.66
C HIS A 560 34.13 1.23 40.51
N CYS A 561 32.99 1.44 41.16
CA CYS A 561 32.94 2.18 42.42
C CYS A 561 33.56 1.30 43.52
N GLN A 562 34.73 1.67 44.04
CA GLN A 562 35.21 1.18 45.34
C GLN A 562 35.76 2.32 46.21
N TYR A 563 35.08 2.50 47.33
CA TYR A 563 35.55 2.83 48.68
C TYR A 563 36.71 3.82 48.88
N MET A 564 36.37 4.86 49.65
CA MET A 564 37.27 5.83 50.28
C MET A 564 38.44 5.20 51.03
N GLU A 565 39.62 5.78 50.87
CA GLU A 565 40.54 6.02 51.99
C GLU A 565 41.14 7.43 51.89
N MET A 566 41.11 8.12 53.04
CA MET A 566 41.63 9.47 53.23
C MET A 566 43.16 9.49 53.10
N ASN A 567 43.71 10.42 52.31
CA ASN A 567 44.99 11.02 52.67
C ASN A 567 45.11 12.47 52.19
N SER A 568 45.64 13.28 53.08
CA SER A 568 45.78 14.73 53.01
C SER A 568 46.95 15.16 52.10
N GLY A 569 46.76 16.23 51.33
CA GLY A 569 47.84 16.84 50.55
C GLY A 569 47.33 17.97 49.67
N SER A 570 47.48 19.20 50.14
CA SER A 570 47.15 20.45 49.45
C SER A 570 47.95 20.69 48.17
N GLY A 571 47.28 21.05 47.08
CA GLY A 571 47.90 21.57 45.86
C GLY A 571 46.88 21.77 44.75
N GLN A 572 46.43 23.00 44.57
CA GLN A 572 45.47 23.41 43.54
C GLN A 572 46.00 23.15 42.12
N SER A 573 45.25 22.37 41.34
CA SER A 573 44.98 22.62 39.92
C SER A 573 43.59 22.08 39.61
N ASN A 574 42.56 22.92 39.77
CA ASN A 574 41.23 22.64 39.24
C ASN A 574 41.27 22.76 37.72
N ALA A 575 41.72 21.71 37.04
CA ALA A 575 41.23 21.38 35.71
C ALA A 575 40.12 20.35 35.93
N THR A 576 38.87 20.82 36.01
CA THR A 576 37.72 19.96 35.75
C THR A 576 37.96 19.27 34.40
N PRO A 577 37.85 17.94 34.28
CA PRO A 577 37.89 17.32 32.96
C PRO A 577 36.69 17.90 32.20
N SER A 578 36.95 18.60 31.10
CA SER A 578 35.87 19.02 30.20
C SER A 578 35.23 17.74 29.70
N THR A 579 34.02 17.44 30.15
CA THR A 579 33.19 16.40 29.54
C THR A 579 33.03 16.81 28.08
N ALA A 580 33.69 16.10 27.17
CA ALA A 580 33.63 16.40 25.74
C ALA A 580 32.16 16.39 25.31
N ASP A 581 31.75 17.32 24.45
CA ASP A 581 30.38 17.33 23.92
C ASP A 581 30.06 16.00 23.23
N PRO A 582 28.85 15.45 23.39
CA PRO A 582 28.46 14.21 22.73
C PRO A 582 28.32 14.42 21.22
N PHE A 583 28.50 13.34 20.46
CA PHE A 583 28.09 13.32 19.06
C PHE A 583 26.57 13.28 18.96
N TYR A 584 26.00 14.19 18.19
CA TYR A 584 24.56 14.27 17.96
C TYR A 584 24.21 13.42 16.73
N VAL A 585 23.35 12.42 16.88
CA VAL A 585 22.89 11.55 15.79
C VAL A 585 21.38 11.64 15.68
N LEU A 586 20.88 12.01 14.51
CA LEU A 586 19.44 12.09 14.20
C LEU A 586 19.06 10.96 13.25
N ASP A 587 18.08 10.15 13.66
CA ASP A 587 17.42 9.19 12.79
C ASP A 587 16.05 9.72 12.35
N VAL A 588 15.90 9.92 11.04
CA VAL A 588 14.67 10.39 10.38
C VAL A 588 13.99 9.24 9.62
N SER A 589 14.22 8.00 10.05
CA SER A 589 13.51 6.83 9.52
C SER A 589 12.01 6.93 9.78
N GLU A 590 11.20 6.51 8.81
CA GLU A 590 9.76 6.34 8.99
C GLU A 590 9.50 5.01 9.71
N GLY A 591 8.63 5.02 10.73
CA GLY A 591 8.30 3.83 11.52
C GLY A 591 9.33 3.43 12.58
N PHE A 592 9.30 2.17 13.03
CA PHE A 592 10.14 1.65 14.11
C PHE A 592 11.59 1.41 13.68
N SER A 593 12.56 2.01 14.39
CA SER A 593 13.99 1.88 14.09
C SER A 593 14.86 1.66 15.34
N LEU A 594 15.80 0.71 15.26
CA LEU A 594 16.83 0.46 16.28
C LEU A 594 18.12 1.28 16.08
N LEU A 595 18.24 2.01 14.98
CA LEU A 595 19.47 2.76 14.66
C LEU A 595 19.87 3.81 15.73
N PRO A 596 18.94 4.50 16.43
CA PRO A 596 19.30 5.43 17.50
C PRO A 596 19.99 4.72 18.67
N ILE A 597 19.47 3.56 19.08
CA ILE A 597 20.05 2.73 20.14
C ILE A 597 21.40 2.19 19.67
N LEU A 598 21.47 1.72 18.42
CA LEU A 598 22.73 1.25 17.83
C LEU A 598 23.81 2.34 17.90
N ALA A 599 23.48 3.57 17.52
CA ALA A 599 24.38 4.71 17.59
C ALA A 599 24.86 4.98 19.03
N GLY A 600 23.96 4.92 20.01
CA GLY A 600 24.29 5.09 21.43
C GLY A 600 25.28 4.06 21.96
N THR A 601 25.26 2.82 21.46
CA THR A 601 26.20 1.77 21.88
C THR A 601 27.64 2.01 21.39
N LEU A 602 27.86 2.93 20.44
CA LEU A 602 29.16 3.12 19.78
C LEU A 602 30.08 4.13 20.49
N GLY A 603 29.62 4.80 21.56
CA GLY A 603 30.46 5.71 22.35
C GLY A 603 29.67 6.86 22.98
N HIS A 604 30.32 8.01 23.14
CA HIS A 604 29.69 9.21 23.71
C HIS A 604 28.76 9.91 22.70
N VAL A 605 27.59 9.31 22.48
CA VAL A 605 26.58 9.71 21.50
C VAL A 605 25.29 10.12 22.22
N LYS A 606 24.65 11.19 21.72
CA LYS A 606 23.29 11.59 22.07
C LYS A 606 22.37 11.28 20.88
N PRO A 607 21.68 10.12 20.89
CA PRO A 607 20.85 9.69 19.76
C PRO A 607 19.41 10.25 19.84
N TYR A 608 18.86 10.58 18.67
CA TYR A 608 17.50 11.08 18.50
C TYR A 608 16.74 10.18 17.52
N SER A 609 15.53 9.78 17.92
CA SER A 609 14.59 8.97 17.15
C SER A 609 13.42 9.84 16.65
N SER A 610 12.94 9.60 15.44
CA SER A 610 11.76 10.26 14.86
C SER A 610 10.48 9.40 14.96
N VAL A 611 10.44 8.43 15.87
CA VAL A 611 9.25 7.62 16.11
C VAL A 611 8.11 8.45 16.71
N GLU A 612 6.90 8.29 16.16
CA GLU A 612 5.68 8.99 16.60
C GLU A 612 4.81 8.16 17.57
N LYS A 613 4.64 6.86 17.27
CA LYS A 613 3.71 6.00 18.01
C LYS A 613 4.19 5.80 19.46
N ASP A 614 3.30 6.04 20.43
CA ASP A 614 3.64 5.89 21.85
C ASP A 614 4.11 4.47 22.22
N GLN A 615 3.49 3.45 21.62
CA GLN A 615 3.88 2.05 21.83
C GLN A 615 5.32 1.77 21.37
N HIS A 616 5.73 2.39 20.26
CA HIS A 616 7.09 2.29 19.74
C HIS A 616 8.08 3.03 20.64
N CYS A 617 7.73 4.22 21.13
CA CYS A 617 8.55 4.96 22.10
C CYS A 617 8.81 4.13 23.36
N ILE A 618 7.76 3.53 23.95
CA ILE A 618 7.87 2.69 25.15
C ILE A 618 8.77 1.48 24.89
N ALA A 619 8.61 0.81 23.74
CA ALA A 619 9.45 -0.33 23.37
C ALA A 619 10.92 0.07 23.24
N LEU A 620 11.22 1.21 22.58
CA LEU A 620 12.59 1.71 22.45
C LEU A 620 13.20 2.11 23.79
N ASP A 621 12.44 2.71 24.71
CA ASP A 621 12.92 3.02 26.07
C ASP A 621 13.30 1.74 26.83
N LEU A 622 12.45 0.70 26.79
CA LEU A 622 12.73 -0.59 27.42
C LEU A 622 13.97 -1.28 26.82
N ILE A 623 14.14 -1.20 25.50
CA ILE A 623 15.33 -1.72 24.82
C ILE A 623 16.56 -0.91 25.22
N ALA A 624 16.49 0.42 25.29
CA ALA A 624 17.59 1.27 25.72
C ALA A 624 18.02 0.94 27.17
N GLU A 625 17.06 0.78 28.09
CA GLU A 625 17.32 0.36 29.47
C GLU A 625 18.02 -1.02 29.53
N ALA A 626 17.55 -1.99 28.74
CA ALA A 626 18.16 -3.32 28.64
C ALA A 626 19.60 -3.30 28.11
N ASN A 627 19.95 -2.28 27.33
CA ASN A 627 21.29 -2.05 26.79
C ASN A 627 22.12 -1.06 27.63
N HIS A 628 21.73 -0.85 28.89
CA HIS A 628 22.46 -0.06 29.90
C HIS A 628 22.52 1.44 29.62
N PHE A 629 21.54 1.99 28.90
CA PHE A 629 21.49 3.43 28.68
C PHE A 629 21.01 4.12 29.95
N PRO A 630 21.69 5.20 30.39
CA PRO A 630 21.12 6.10 31.40
C PRO A 630 19.76 6.63 30.95
N LYS A 631 18.87 6.92 31.89
CA LYS A 631 17.62 7.61 31.60
C LYS A 631 17.88 8.90 30.84
N ASP A 632 16.99 9.21 29.90
CA ASP A 632 17.07 10.38 29.02
C ASP A 632 18.30 10.35 28.08
N THR A 633 18.89 9.20 27.78
CA THR A 633 19.94 9.10 26.75
C THR A 633 19.32 9.19 25.35
N LEU A 634 18.34 8.33 25.07
CA LEU A 634 17.54 8.37 23.84
C LEU A 634 16.53 9.52 23.93
N GLU A 635 16.42 10.31 22.86
CA GLU A 635 15.41 11.37 22.73
C GLU A 635 14.44 11.05 21.59
N PHE A 636 13.18 11.41 21.78
CA PHE A 636 12.15 11.33 20.74
C PHE A 636 11.94 12.72 20.15
N TRP A 637 12.50 12.95 18.96
CA TRP A 637 12.65 14.26 18.36
C TRP A 637 11.31 14.94 18.04
N LEU A 638 10.35 14.20 17.51
CA LEU A 638 9.04 14.74 17.12
C LEU A 638 8.20 15.20 18.31
N ARG A 639 8.45 14.70 19.53
CA ARG A 639 7.77 15.19 20.75
C ARG A 639 8.17 16.61 21.14
N HIS A 640 9.26 17.13 20.57
CA HIS A 640 9.80 18.46 20.87
C HIS A 640 9.51 19.49 19.78
N ILE A 641 8.79 19.09 18.71
CA ILE A 641 8.51 19.94 17.56
C ILE A 641 7.01 20.25 17.53
N GLU A 642 6.67 21.55 17.54
CA GLU A 642 5.27 22.02 17.46
C GLU A 642 4.75 22.09 16.00
N ASP A 643 5.63 22.02 15.01
CA ASP A 643 5.33 22.14 13.57
C ASP A 643 5.94 20.98 12.78
N GLU A 644 5.11 20.08 12.25
CA GLU A 644 5.55 18.93 11.46
C GLU A 644 6.41 19.31 10.24
N ALA A 645 6.30 20.54 9.71
CA ALA A 645 7.18 21.03 8.64
C ALA A 645 8.65 21.23 9.08
N ALA A 646 8.95 21.02 10.36
CA ALA A 646 10.17 21.44 11.01
C ALA A 646 11.03 20.26 11.55
N VAL A 647 10.83 19.03 11.06
CA VAL A 647 11.61 17.84 11.47
C VAL A 647 13.12 18.02 11.32
N LEU A 648 13.60 18.76 10.31
CA LEU A 648 15.03 18.97 10.10
C LEU A 648 15.48 20.32 10.68
N GLN A 649 15.90 20.32 11.95
CA GLN A 649 16.50 21.48 12.62
C GLN A 649 17.80 21.09 13.34
N ARG A 650 18.50 22.09 13.90
CA ARG A 650 19.70 21.86 14.70
C ARG A 650 19.31 21.20 16.05
N PRO A 651 20.15 20.31 16.61
CA PRO A 651 19.87 19.68 17.91
C PRO A 651 19.81 20.70 19.05
N LYS A 652 20.60 21.77 18.93
CA LYS A 652 20.60 22.96 19.80
C LYS A 652 20.97 24.16 18.94
N SER A 653 20.64 25.38 19.39
CA SER A 653 20.90 26.62 18.65
C SER A 653 22.36 26.77 18.18
N ASP A 654 23.32 26.29 18.98
CA ASP A 654 24.77 26.37 18.76
C ASP A 654 25.42 25.03 18.32
N LYS A 655 24.66 23.95 18.13
CA LYS A 655 25.19 22.62 17.78
C LYS A 655 24.75 22.16 16.39
N LEU A 656 25.48 21.21 15.83
CA LEU A 656 25.24 20.60 14.53
C LEU A 656 25.29 19.08 14.66
N TRP A 657 24.62 18.39 13.75
CA TRP A 657 24.57 16.92 13.73
C TRP A 657 25.90 16.33 13.28
N SER A 658 26.29 15.23 13.92
CA SER A 658 27.41 14.39 13.52
C SER A 658 27.00 13.43 12.42
N ILE A 659 25.82 12.83 12.56
CA ILE A 659 25.21 11.91 11.58
C ILE A 659 23.72 12.25 11.48
N ILE A 660 23.20 12.29 10.25
CA ILE A 660 21.77 12.32 9.97
C ILE A 660 21.45 11.11 9.11
N ILE A 661 20.50 10.28 9.54
CA ILE A 661 20.04 9.10 8.80
C ILE A 661 18.71 9.47 8.15
N LEU A 662 18.63 9.33 6.83
CA LEU A 662 17.42 9.59 6.06
C LEU A 662 16.86 8.26 5.56
N ASP A 663 15.55 8.12 5.61
CA ASP A 663 14.87 7.12 4.81
C ASP A 663 14.84 7.56 3.35
N VAL A 664 15.17 6.64 2.44
CA VAL A 664 15.44 6.95 1.03
C VAL A 664 14.55 6.13 0.11
N ILE A 665 14.22 4.91 0.49
CA ILE A 665 13.49 3.97 -0.34
C ILE A 665 12.23 3.54 0.40
N GLU A 666 11.08 3.75 -0.22
CA GLU A 666 9.81 3.26 0.28
C GLU A 666 9.79 1.72 0.29
N PRO A 667 9.04 1.07 1.20
CA PRO A 667 8.83 -0.38 1.18
C PRO A 667 8.35 -0.92 -0.17
N SER A 668 7.67 -0.07 -0.95
CA SER A 668 7.17 -0.33 -2.31
C SER A 668 8.27 -0.55 -3.37
N GLY A 669 9.50 -0.14 -3.09
CA GLY A 669 10.61 -0.14 -4.05
C GLY A 669 10.72 1.15 -4.86
N LEU A 670 10.13 2.25 -4.40
CA LEU A 670 10.27 3.59 -4.99
C LEU A 670 11.15 4.50 -4.12
N ILE A 671 11.56 5.64 -4.67
CA ILE A 671 12.30 6.67 -3.91
C ILE A 671 11.32 7.47 -3.06
N GLN A 672 11.66 7.71 -1.80
CA GLN A 672 10.89 8.51 -0.85
C GLN A 672 10.62 9.93 -1.38
N GLN A 673 9.42 10.44 -1.11
CA GLN A 673 9.03 11.80 -1.50
C GLN A 673 9.91 12.84 -0.79
N GLU A 674 10.17 13.95 -1.49
CA GLU A 674 10.95 15.09 -0.99
C GLU A 674 12.37 14.75 -0.53
N LEU A 675 12.89 13.57 -0.87
CA LEU A 675 14.21 13.10 -0.44
C LEU A 675 15.32 14.12 -0.70
N MET A 676 15.34 14.71 -1.90
CA MET A 676 16.40 15.65 -2.28
C MET A 676 16.34 16.96 -1.49
N GLU A 677 15.13 17.39 -1.09
CA GLU A 677 14.91 18.55 -0.24
C GLU A 677 15.37 18.25 1.20
N LYS A 678 14.95 17.10 1.74
CA LYS A 678 15.41 16.59 3.04
C LYS A 678 16.95 16.47 3.09
N ALA A 679 17.58 15.97 2.03
CA ALA A 679 19.04 15.87 1.92
C ALA A 679 19.71 17.25 1.87
N ALA A 680 19.16 18.21 1.12
CA ALA A 680 19.68 19.58 1.03
C ALA A 680 19.63 20.31 2.39
N ILE A 681 18.52 20.20 3.11
CA ILE A 681 18.36 20.77 4.45
C ILE A 681 19.32 20.08 5.42
N SER A 682 19.34 18.74 5.44
CA SER A 682 20.23 17.94 6.29
C SER A 682 21.70 18.34 6.11
N ARG A 683 22.12 18.60 4.87
CA ARG A 683 23.49 19.01 4.56
C ARG A 683 23.90 20.31 5.25
N CYS A 684 22.96 21.22 5.48
CA CYS A 684 23.16 22.51 6.16
C CYS A 684 23.22 22.38 7.70
N LEU A 685 22.80 21.23 8.23
CA LEU A 685 22.71 20.96 9.66
C LEU A 685 23.84 20.07 10.19
N LEU A 686 24.76 19.63 9.31
CA LEU A 686 25.91 18.81 9.68
C LEU A 686 27.11 19.63 10.16
N GLN A 687 27.83 19.09 11.15
CA GLN A 687 29.13 19.60 11.56
C GLN A 687 30.22 19.30 10.50
N SER A 688 31.40 19.91 10.66
CA SER A 688 32.55 19.58 9.80
C SER A 688 32.92 18.10 9.92
N GLY A 689 32.94 17.38 8.81
CA GLY A 689 33.19 15.94 8.75
C GLY A 689 31.97 15.06 9.04
N GLY A 690 30.82 15.65 9.41
CA GLY A 690 29.56 14.92 9.58
C GLY A 690 29.05 14.31 8.27
N LYS A 691 28.17 13.32 8.39
CA LYS A 691 27.67 12.53 7.25
C LYS A 691 26.15 12.39 7.26
N ILE A 692 25.56 12.38 6.06
CA ILE A 692 24.21 11.86 5.82
C ILE A 692 24.35 10.37 5.49
N PHE A 693 23.47 9.54 6.02
CA PHE A 693 23.34 8.14 5.62
C PHE A 693 21.99 7.86 4.95
N PRO A 694 21.98 7.15 3.81
CA PRO A 694 23.14 6.81 2.98
C PRO A 694 23.82 8.07 2.40
N GLN A 695 25.12 7.99 2.05
CA GLN A 695 25.84 9.11 1.43
C GLN A 695 25.41 9.31 -0.02
N TYR A 696 25.18 8.20 -0.73
CA TYR A 696 24.61 8.19 -2.07
C TYR A 696 23.86 6.87 -2.32
N VAL A 697 22.99 6.88 -3.32
CA VAL A 697 22.19 5.73 -3.76
C VAL A 697 22.43 5.48 -5.24
N LEU A 698 22.58 4.21 -5.61
CA LEU A 698 22.68 3.76 -6.99
C LEU A 698 21.44 2.94 -7.33
N MET A 699 20.71 3.36 -8.36
CA MET A 699 19.60 2.59 -8.93
C MET A 699 20.15 1.67 -10.02
N PHE A 700 19.88 0.38 -9.91
CA PHE A 700 20.19 -0.62 -10.92
C PHE A 700 18.92 -1.06 -11.63
N GLY A 701 19.05 -1.46 -12.89
CA GLY A 701 17.98 -2.16 -13.58
C GLY A 701 18.47 -3.10 -14.65
N MET A 702 17.55 -3.89 -15.20
CA MET A 702 17.86 -4.95 -16.14
C MET A 702 16.73 -5.09 -17.16
N LEU A 703 17.07 -5.39 -18.41
CA LEU A 703 16.07 -5.71 -19.43
C LEU A 703 15.56 -7.14 -19.20
N VAL A 704 14.23 -7.32 -19.17
CA VAL A 704 13.63 -8.65 -19.02
C VAL A 704 12.49 -8.90 -20.01
N GLU A 705 12.28 -10.18 -20.30
CA GLU A 705 11.04 -10.70 -20.87
C GLU A 705 10.22 -11.34 -19.74
N SER A 706 9.05 -10.78 -19.45
CA SER A 706 8.10 -11.30 -18.47
C SER A 706 6.68 -11.10 -18.99
N GLN A 707 6.01 -12.20 -19.30
CA GLN A 707 4.60 -12.21 -19.68
C GLN A 707 3.71 -11.90 -18.46
N THR A 708 4.10 -12.37 -17.28
CA THR A 708 3.41 -12.10 -16.01
C THR A 708 3.27 -10.61 -15.74
N LEU A 709 4.35 -9.82 -15.85
CA LEU A 709 4.27 -8.37 -15.65
C LEU A 709 3.34 -7.68 -16.66
N VAL A 710 3.29 -8.15 -17.90
CA VAL A 710 2.41 -7.61 -18.93
C VAL A 710 0.95 -7.90 -18.61
N GLU A 711 0.63 -9.14 -18.23
CA GLU A 711 -0.73 -9.56 -17.88
C GLU A 711 -1.23 -8.95 -16.56
N GLU A 712 -0.34 -8.70 -15.61
CA GLU A 712 -0.71 -8.04 -14.36
C GLU A 712 -0.89 -6.52 -14.50
N SER A 713 -0.32 -5.93 -15.56
CA SER A 713 -0.39 -4.48 -15.79
C SER A 713 -1.53 -4.06 -16.71
N ALA A 714 -1.96 -4.93 -17.63
CA ALA A 714 -2.98 -4.62 -18.62
C ALA A 714 -3.76 -5.86 -19.08
N VAL A 715 -5.02 -5.68 -19.46
CA VAL A 715 -5.83 -6.74 -20.10
C VAL A 715 -5.36 -6.94 -21.54
N GLN A 716 -5.03 -8.18 -21.89
CA GLN A 716 -4.43 -8.53 -23.17
C GLN A 716 -5.51 -8.88 -24.22
N GLY A 717 -5.85 -7.89 -25.04
CA GLY A 717 -6.82 -8.08 -26.14
C GLY A 717 -8.22 -8.47 -25.66
N THR A 718 -8.92 -9.28 -26.46
CA THR A 718 -10.29 -9.75 -26.15
C THR A 718 -10.38 -11.26 -25.97
N GLU A 719 -9.28 -12.00 -26.17
CA GLU A 719 -9.31 -13.47 -26.13
C GLU A 719 -9.59 -13.98 -24.72
N HIS A 720 -8.88 -13.44 -23.72
CA HIS A 720 -9.06 -13.82 -22.31
C HIS A 720 -10.45 -13.48 -21.75
N THR A 721 -11.10 -12.45 -22.29
CA THR A 721 -12.47 -12.03 -21.94
C THR A 721 -13.54 -12.68 -22.82
N LEU A 722 -13.19 -13.75 -23.55
CA LEU A 722 -14.10 -14.53 -24.41
C LEU A 722 -14.80 -13.68 -25.49
N GLY A 723 -14.02 -12.78 -26.10
CA GLY A 723 -14.43 -11.89 -27.18
C GLY A 723 -15.20 -10.66 -26.72
N LEU A 724 -15.18 -10.32 -25.42
CA LEU A 724 -15.79 -9.10 -24.90
C LEU A 724 -14.80 -7.93 -24.98
N ASN A 725 -15.26 -6.81 -25.55
CA ASN A 725 -14.45 -5.61 -25.69
C ASN A 725 -14.37 -4.84 -24.36
N ILE A 726 -13.42 -5.20 -23.49
CA ILE A 726 -13.23 -4.64 -22.14
C ILE A 726 -11.89 -3.91 -22.03
N ALA A 727 -10.82 -4.48 -22.61
CA ALA A 727 -9.46 -3.96 -22.50
C ALA A 727 -9.31 -2.46 -22.81
N PRO A 728 -9.93 -1.88 -23.87
CA PRO A 728 -9.78 -0.46 -24.18
C PRO A 728 -10.31 0.51 -23.11
N PHE A 729 -11.15 0.03 -22.19
CA PHE A 729 -11.73 0.84 -21.12
C PHE A 729 -10.89 0.72 -19.85
N ILE A 730 -10.63 -0.50 -19.39
CA ILE A 730 -9.87 -0.71 -18.15
C ILE A 730 -8.38 -0.37 -18.30
N ASN A 731 -7.78 -0.57 -19.47
CA ASN A 731 -6.38 -0.24 -19.71
C ASN A 731 -6.11 1.28 -19.73
N GLN A 732 -7.15 2.13 -19.73
CA GLN A 732 -6.96 3.57 -19.50
C GLN A 732 -6.44 3.87 -18.09
N PHE A 733 -6.60 2.93 -17.15
CA PHE A 733 -6.12 3.01 -15.76
C PHE A 733 -4.86 2.16 -15.52
N GLN A 734 -4.18 1.73 -16.59
CA GLN A 734 -2.87 1.07 -16.50
C GLN A 734 -1.86 2.01 -15.83
N VAL A 735 -0.99 1.43 -15.02
CA VAL A 735 0.12 2.14 -14.38
C VAL A 735 1.44 1.50 -14.86
N PRO A 736 2.38 2.29 -15.41
CA PRO A 736 3.59 1.74 -16.03
C PRO A 736 4.60 1.21 -15.02
N ILE A 737 4.54 1.66 -13.77
CA ILE A 737 5.46 1.20 -12.71
C ILE A 737 4.71 0.22 -11.81
N ARG A 738 5.11 -1.05 -11.85
CA ARG A 738 4.68 -2.07 -10.89
C ARG A 738 5.57 -1.98 -9.66
N VAL A 739 4.96 -1.93 -8.48
CA VAL A 739 5.63 -1.83 -7.18
C VAL A 739 5.34 -3.08 -6.34
N CYS A 740 5.98 -3.19 -5.17
CA CYS A 740 5.79 -4.31 -4.24
C CYS A 740 6.12 -5.67 -4.86
N LEU A 741 7.12 -5.72 -5.75
CA LEU A 741 7.56 -6.95 -6.41
C LEU A 741 8.64 -7.67 -5.61
N ASP A 742 8.60 -9.00 -5.59
CA ASP A 742 9.72 -9.86 -5.21
C ASP A 742 10.42 -10.35 -6.48
N LEU A 743 11.53 -9.69 -6.87
CA LEU A 743 12.25 -10.06 -8.10
C LEU A 743 12.87 -11.47 -8.02
N SER A 744 13.09 -11.98 -6.81
CA SER A 744 13.65 -13.32 -6.59
C SER A 744 12.72 -14.44 -7.05
N SER A 745 11.40 -14.21 -7.05
CA SER A 745 10.39 -15.18 -7.47
C SER A 745 9.62 -14.76 -8.73
N LEU A 746 9.84 -13.54 -9.22
CA LEU A 746 9.20 -13.03 -10.43
C LEU A 746 9.53 -13.92 -11.66
N PRO A 747 8.52 -14.50 -12.33
CA PRO A 747 8.74 -15.23 -13.57
C PRO A 747 9.20 -14.29 -14.69
N CYS A 748 10.50 -14.30 -14.97
CA CYS A 748 11.09 -13.49 -16.03
C CYS A 748 12.36 -14.13 -16.60
N VAL A 749 12.70 -13.72 -17.82
CA VAL A 749 13.95 -14.08 -18.49
C VAL A 749 14.82 -12.84 -18.59
N PRO A 750 16.01 -12.82 -17.97
CA PRO A 750 16.94 -11.70 -18.11
C PRO A 750 17.49 -11.64 -19.54
N LEU A 751 17.42 -10.45 -20.14
CA LEU A 751 17.91 -10.15 -21.48
C LEU A 751 19.18 -9.30 -21.48
N SER A 752 19.53 -8.68 -20.35
CA SER A 752 20.79 -7.95 -20.15
C SER A 752 21.43 -8.31 -18.82
N GLN A 753 22.66 -7.86 -18.59
CA GLN A 753 23.20 -7.75 -17.24
C GLN A 753 22.57 -6.53 -16.52
N PRO A 754 22.59 -6.49 -15.18
CA PRO A 754 22.25 -5.29 -14.43
C PRO A 754 23.13 -4.11 -14.84
N VAL A 755 22.53 -2.94 -15.01
CA VAL A 755 23.21 -1.68 -15.35
C VAL A 755 22.87 -0.60 -14.35
N GLU A 756 23.81 0.29 -14.06
CA GLU A 756 23.54 1.48 -13.25
C GLU A 756 22.72 2.48 -14.06
N LEU A 757 21.50 2.72 -13.60
CA LEU A 757 20.56 3.64 -14.21
C LEU A 757 20.79 5.05 -13.68
N LEU A 758 20.65 5.26 -12.37
CA LEU A 758 20.68 6.58 -11.74
C LEU A 758 21.60 6.57 -10.51
N ARG A 759 22.24 7.71 -10.24
CA ARG A 759 22.96 7.96 -8.99
C ARG A 759 22.38 9.20 -8.32
N LEU A 760 22.04 9.06 -7.05
CA LEU A 760 21.59 10.14 -6.18
C LEU A 760 22.62 10.37 -5.08
N ASP A 761 23.29 11.50 -5.09
CA ASP A 761 24.27 11.91 -4.08
C ASP A 761 23.61 12.82 -3.03
N LEU A 762 23.44 12.30 -1.81
CA LEU A 762 22.76 13.00 -0.72
C LEU A 762 23.72 13.96 0.00
N MET A 763 25.03 13.73 -0.08
CA MET A 763 26.05 14.61 0.47
C MET A 763 26.30 15.85 -0.40
N THR A 764 26.03 15.75 -1.70
CA THR A 764 26.11 16.84 -2.68
C THR A 764 24.86 16.94 -3.57
N PRO A 765 23.68 17.31 -3.00
CA PRO A 765 22.40 17.28 -3.71
C PRO A 765 22.36 18.03 -5.04
N TYR A 766 23.13 19.11 -5.18
CA TYR A 766 23.19 19.97 -6.36
C TYR A 766 23.98 19.38 -7.54
N LEU A 767 24.69 18.26 -7.36
CA LEU A 767 25.42 17.57 -8.44
C LEU A 767 24.58 16.49 -9.15
N ASN A 768 23.36 16.25 -8.67
CA ASN A 768 22.50 15.21 -9.24
C ASN A 768 21.98 15.61 -10.62
N THR A 769 22.15 14.71 -11.57
CA THR A 769 21.68 14.88 -12.94
C THR A 769 20.20 14.52 -13.02
N SER A 770 19.41 15.39 -13.64
CA SER A 770 17.99 15.11 -13.91
C SER A 770 17.81 14.12 -15.06
N ASN A 771 18.68 14.14 -16.10
CA ASN A 771 18.53 13.30 -17.28
C ASN A 771 19.81 12.53 -17.58
N LYS A 772 19.70 11.24 -17.92
CA LYS A 772 20.82 10.37 -18.26
C LYS A 772 20.41 9.36 -19.34
N GLU A 773 21.28 9.16 -20.33
CA GLU A 773 21.15 8.07 -21.30
C GLU A 773 22.09 6.93 -20.93
N VAL A 774 21.58 5.71 -20.86
CA VAL A 774 22.33 4.50 -20.50
C VAL A 774 22.24 3.50 -21.63
N LYS A 775 23.39 3.14 -22.19
CA LYS A 775 23.52 2.10 -23.22
C LYS A 775 23.54 0.73 -22.57
N VAL A 776 22.63 -0.14 -22.99
CA VAL A 776 22.48 -1.49 -22.44
C VAL A 776 22.66 -2.52 -23.55
N ARG A 777 23.67 -3.36 -23.39
CA ARG A 777 23.91 -4.47 -24.32
C ARG A 777 22.96 -5.62 -24.02
N VAL A 778 22.29 -6.10 -25.05
CA VAL A 778 21.45 -7.29 -25.02
C VAL A 778 22.35 -8.53 -25.01
N CYS A 779 22.20 -9.35 -23.97
CA CYS A 779 22.94 -10.60 -23.77
C CYS A 779 22.17 -11.83 -24.28
N ARG A 780 20.88 -11.69 -24.57
CA ARG A 780 20.03 -12.79 -25.04
C ARG A 780 18.91 -12.26 -25.93
N SER A 781 18.67 -12.89 -27.08
CA SER A 781 17.52 -12.58 -27.93
C SER A 781 16.20 -12.87 -27.21
N GLY A 782 15.22 -12.00 -27.37
CA GLY A 782 13.92 -12.09 -26.70
C GLY A 782 13.07 -10.84 -26.96
N ARG A 783 12.02 -10.67 -26.17
CA ARG A 783 11.14 -9.52 -26.21
C ARG A 783 11.25 -8.76 -24.89
N VAL A 784 11.82 -7.56 -24.91
CA VAL A 784 11.88 -6.70 -23.73
C VAL A 784 10.46 -6.27 -23.41
N THR A 785 9.93 -6.72 -22.27
CA THR A 785 8.60 -6.33 -21.78
C THR A 785 8.69 -5.38 -20.60
N ALA A 786 9.78 -5.42 -19.84
CA ALA A 786 9.93 -4.59 -18.66
C ALA A 786 11.40 -4.30 -18.32
N VAL A 787 11.59 -3.31 -17.44
CA VAL A 787 12.84 -2.97 -16.78
C VAL A 787 12.63 -2.98 -15.25
N PRO A 788 12.78 -4.14 -14.58
CA PRO A 788 12.91 -4.20 -13.14
C PRO A 788 14.08 -3.36 -12.64
N PHE A 789 13.90 -2.72 -11.48
CA PHE A 789 14.91 -1.92 -10.83
C PHE A 789 14.90 -2.09 -9.31
N TRP A 790 16.07 -1.83 -8.72
CA TRP A 790 16.34 -1.89 -7.29
C TRP A 790 17.49 -0.93 -6.94
N PHE A 791 17.85 -0.84 -5.67
CA PHE A 791 18.80 0.17 -5.19
C PHE A 791 19.94 -0.45 -4.39
N HIS A 792 21.12 0.15 -4.53
CA HIS A 792 22.21 0.02 -3.57
C HIS A 792 22.33 1.32 -2.78
N LEU A 793 22.13 1.25 -1.46
CA LEU A 793 22.31 2.38 -0.54
C LEU A 793 23.75 2.34 -0.01
N CYS A 794 24.57 3.30 -0.42
CA CYS A 794 25.98 3.36 -0.03
C CYS A 794 26.14 4.22 1.22
N LEU A 795 26.37 3.57 2.36
CA LEU A 795 26.62 4.25 3.64
C LEU A 795 28.04 4.85 3.64
N ASP A 796 29.01 4.13 3.06
CA ASP A 796 30.34 4.65 2.72
C ASP A 796 30.88 3.94 1.45
N ASP A 797 32.17 4.10 1.15
CA ASP A 797 32.80 3.50 -0.04
C ASP A 797 32.94 1.96 0.04
N GLU A 798 32.82 1.38 1.23
CA GLU A 798 32.99 -0.07 1.49
C GLU A 798 31.70 -0.76 1.91
N VAL A 799 30.76 -0.02 2.51
CA VAL A 799 29.52 -0.51 3.12
C VAL A 799 28.33 -0.05 2.27
N ARG A 800 27.65 -1.04 1.68
CA ARG A 800 26.43 -0.85 0.91
C ARG A 800 25.33 -1.80 1.36
N LEU A 801 24.09 -1.35 1.27
CA LEU A 801 22.88 -2.15 1.47
C LEU A 801 22.21 -2.38 0.12
N ASP A 802 21.71 -3.59 -0.12
CA ASP A 802 21.07 -3.99 -1.38
C ASP A 802 19.59 -4.26 -1.13
N THR A 803 18.71 -3.50 -1.79
CA THR A 803 17.25 -3.63 -1.61
C THR A 803 16.68 -4.86 -2.33
N SER A 804 17.49 -5.58 -3.10
CA SER A 804 17.14 -6.87 -3.73
C SER A 804 17.72 -8.08 -2.98
N GLY A 805 18.43 -7.85 -1.87
CA GLY A 805 19.01 -8.92 -1.05
C GLY A 805 17.95 -9.81 -0.40
N GLU A 806 18.29 -11.06 -0.11
CA GLU A 806 17.38 -12.06 0.48
C GLU A 806 16.75 -11.61 1.80
N ALA A 807 17.51 -10.90 2.64
CA ALA A 807 17.02 -10.36 3.91
C ALA A 807 16.35 -8.98 3.78
N SER A 808 16.20 -8.45 2.56
CA SER A 808 15.62 -7.12 2.32
C SER A 808 14.22 -7.03 2.90
N HIS A 809 13.93 -5.92 3.57
CA HIS A 809 12.59 -5.57 3.99
C HIS A 809 11.90 -4.66 2.94
N TRP A 810 12.66 -4.17 1.96
CA TRP A 810 12.10 -3.47 0.80
C TRP A 810 11.73 -4.47 -0.29
N LYS A 811 10.59 -4.23 -0.91
CA LYS A 811 10.25 -4.82 -2.20
C LYS A 811 10.92 -4.03 -3.32
N GLN A 812 10.75 -4.51 -4.55
CA GLN A 812 11.32 -3.90 -5.75
C GLN A 812 10.20 -3.43 -6.69
N ALA A 813 10.60 -2.78 -7.77
CA ALA A 813 9.68 -2.25 -8.76
C ALA A 813 10.14 -2.56 -10.18
N ALA A 814 9.24 -2.41 -11.14
CA ALA A 814 9.55 -2.61 -12.56
C ALA A 814 8.76 -1.63 -13.43
N VAL A 815 9.45 -1.02 -14.40
CA VAL A 815 8.79 -0.29 -15.48
C VAL A 815 8.35 -1.29 -16.54
N VAL A 816 7.05 -1.42 -16.76
CA VAL A 816 6.46 -2.27 -17.79
C VAL A 816 6.24 -1.44 -19.06
N LEU A 817 6.69 -1.96 -20.19
CA LEU A 817 6.58 -1.29 -21.49
C LEU A 817 5.18 -1.49 -22.07
N ASP A 818 4.57 -0.40 -22.52
CA ASP A 818 3.30 -0.45 -23.26
C ASP A 818 3.45 -1.22 -24.57
N ASP A 819 4.57 -1.01 -25.26
CA ASP A 819 4.93 -1.68 -26.51
C ASP A 819 6.20 -2.51 -26.32
N PRO A 820 6.10 -3.82 -26.05
CA PRO A 820 7.28 -4.63 -25.83
C PRO A 820 8.14 -4.78 -27.10
N ILE A 821 9.45 -4.67 -26.92
CA ILE A 821 10.43 -4.47 -27.99
C ILE A 821 11.15 -5.80 -28.31
N GLN A 822 11.11 -6.24 -29.57
CA GLN A 822 11.90 -7.39 -30.01
C GLN A 822 13.39 -7.02 -30.09
N VAL A 823 14.25 -7.87 -29.51
CA VAL A 823 15.71 -7.68 -29.52
C VAL A 823 16.47 -8.95 -29.90
N GLN A 824 17.70 -8.77 -30.39
CA GLN A 824 18.66 -9.83 -30.66
C GLN A 824 19.91 -9.72 -29.77
N GLU A 825 20.50 -10.86 -29.44
CA GLU A 825 21.79 -10.91 -28.74
C GLU A 825 22.85 -10.08 -29.49
N GLY A 826 23.53 -9.21 -28.74
CA GLY A 826 24.55 -8.31 -29.27
C GLY A 826 24.03 -6.92 -29.68
N GLU A 827 22.71 -6.71 -29.76
CA GLU A 827 22.13 -5.38 -29.93
C GLU A 827 22.40 -4.48 -28.71
N GLU A 828 22.36 -3.17 -28.91
CA GLU A 828 22.51 -2.17 -27.87
C GLU A 828 21.27 -1.28 -27.87
N LEU A 829 20.56 -1.25 -26.74
CA LEU A 829 19.43 -0.35 -26.52
C LEU A 829 19.88 0.87 -25.71
N VAL A 830 19.17 1.98 -25.87
CA VAL A 830 19.41 3.20 -25.08
C VAL A 830 18.24 3.43 -24.13
N LEU A 831 18.51 3.41 -22.84
CA LEU A 831 17.55 3.81 -21.81
C LEU A 831 17.68 5.31 -21.56
N SER A 832 16.59 6.05 -21.75
CA SER A 832 16.46 7.45 -21.36
C SER A 832 15.87 7.48 -19.96
N ILE A 833 16.65 7.97 -18.99
CA ILE A 833 16.27 8.02 -17.58
C ILE A 833 16.09 9.49 -17.22
N GLU A 834 14.90 9.83 -16.76
CA GLU A 834 14.61 11.16 -16.24
C GLU A 834 14.24 11.06 -14.76
N HIS A 835 14.82 11.92 -13.96
CA HIS A 835 14.63 12.02 -12.53
C HIS A 835 14.12 13.41 -12.20
N HIS A 836 12.89 13.47 -11.69
CA HIS A 836 12.24 14.70 -11.26
C HIS A 836 11.63 14.48 -9.88
N LYS A 837 12.09 15.27 -8.89
CA LYS A 837 11.74 15.14 -7.46
C LYS A 837 12.09 13.75 -6.90
N SER A 838 11.10 12.89 -6.69
CA SER A 838 11.24 11.50 -6.25
C SER A 838 10.95 10.49 -7.37
N ASN A 839 10.57 10.96 -8.55
CA ASN A 839 10.11 10.11 -9.63
C ASN A 839 11.21 9.81 -10.63
N VAL A 840 11.17 8.57 -11.13
CA VAL A 840 12.06 8.08 -12.16
C VAL A 840 11.22 7.60 -13.34
N SER A 841 11.40 8.23 -14.49
CA SER A 841 10.90 7.72 -15.76
C SER A 841 12.02 6.94 -16.48
N ILE A 842 11.66 5.81 -17.08
CA ILE A 842 12.57 5.02 -17.91
C ILE A 842 11.89 4.80 -19.24
N ALA A 843 12.44 5.38 -20.31
CA ALA A 843 11.99 5.13 -21.67
C ALA A 843 13.06 4.35 -22.43
N VAL A 844 12.62 3.29 -23.13
CA VAL A 844 13.52 2.45 -23.94
C VAL A 844 13.50 2.95 -25.38
N LYS A 845 14.65 3.38 -25.89
CA LYS A 845 14.86 3.80 -27.28
C LYS A 845 15.66 2.72 -28.01
N GLN A 846 15.19 2.32 -29.20
CA GLN A 846 15.92 1.43 -30.13
C GLN A 846 17.03 2.18 -30.87
#